data_AF-A0A920I0G0-F1
#
_entry.id   AF-A0A920I0G0-F1
#
_cell.length_a   1.000
_cell.length_b   1.000
_cell.length_c   1.000
_cell.angle_alpha   90.00
_cell.angle_beta   90.00
_cell.angle_gamma   90.00
#
_symmetry.space_group_name_H-M   'P 1'
#
loop_
_entity.id
_entity.type
_entity.pdbx_description
1 polymer ?
#
loop_
_entity_poly.entity_id
_entity_poly.type
_entity_poly.pdbx_seq_one_letter_code
_entity_poly.pdbx_strand_id
1 'polypeptide(L)'
;MNVALPELDGRLLTRAVGFKQPPRRDALTHAMTTAYEAVPDRAAWVARLAAGWARLRQRPLAEARVGLIMANYPNRDGRLANGVGLDTPASVHAAMRTMADAGYAVDAMPPDSAGLIADLRAGPTNEGWQGRACDAAMPLDAYRQAFVQLPPDLQRAVSDRWGDAATDPMCDGEALRLPLRRYGNLLVAVQPARGYNIDPKATYHSPDLVPPHNYFALYWWMRDEFGIDAVVHFGKHGNLEWLPGKALALESACIPEAVLGPVPHLYPFIVNDPGEGAQAKRRTAAVIIDHLTPPMTQADSHGVMAELESQMDEYYEAAGMDRARSDALLSDILGTATRAGIMADCGIDEAEDPAEQLLKLDNYLCDLKELQIRDGLHIFGESPATDLADSLLTQILRTPRNDGEGMNAALPRAIASDLGLAGDGVFDPLTAERGAPWDGGRPDVLGAQSDDPWRSAGDTVERIDRLAGAMVAGEAVPTGPASAMVIDGALSGIRERLQACGPRESEALLRGLSGRFIPPGASGAPTRGRPEVLPTGRNFFSIDSRALPTPVAWRLGWASAEALLDRHLMDHGNWPRAVVLSAWGTSNMRTGGDDIAQALALMGVRPSWDASSRRVTGFEIIPLDVLDRPRVDVCLRCSGFFRDAFPAQMTLFDRAVRALAALDEPEDMNPDRRRRET
;
A
#
# COMPACT_ATOMS: atom_id res chain seq x y z
N MET A 1 -0.45 -8.74 20.94
CA MET A 1 -1.41 -9.84 21.21
C MET A 1 -2.86 -9.37 21.18
N ASN A 2 -3.25 -8.34 21.95
CA ASN A 2 -4.66 -7.89 22.01
C ASN A 2 -5.17 -7.05 20.82
N VAL A 3 -4.35 -6.90 19.77
CA VAL A 3 -4.68 -6.08 18.59
C VAL A 3 -4.48 -6.90 17.31
N ALA A 4 -3.22 -7.13 16.92
CA ALA A 4 -2.90 -7.82 15.66
C ALA A 4 -3.47 -9.26 15.58
N LEU A 5 -3.53 -10.02 16.69
CA LEU A 5 -4.07 -11.38 16.64
C LEU A 5 -5.61 -11.40 16.51
N PRO A 6 -6.38 -10.62 17.29
CA PRO A 6 -7.81 -10.42 17.05
C PRO A 6 -8.20 -9.96 15.63
N GLU A 7 -7.30 -9.29 14.89
CA GLU A 7 -7.56 -8.96 13.49
C GLU A 7 -7.72 -10.22 12.63
N LEU A 8 -6.98 -11.31 12.92
CA LEU A 8 -7.11 -12.60 12.20
C LEU A 8 -8.50 -13.23 12.40
N ASP A 9 -9.13 -12.99 13.55
CA ASP A 9 -10.50 -13.41 13.84
C ASP A 9 -11.56 -12.49 13.20
N GLY A 10 -11.14 -11.40 12.52
CA GLY A 10 -12.04 -10.39 11.97
C GLY A 10 -12.69 -9.49 13.03
N ARG A 11 -12.15 -9.44 14.25
CA ARG A 11 -12.71 -8.61 15.34
C ARG A 11 -12.43 -7.12 15.11
N LEU A 12 -13.33 -6.28 15.61
CA LEU A 12 -13.15 -4.83 15.61
C LEU A 12 -12.33 -4.39 16.80
N LEU A 13 -11.25 -3.64 16.54
CA LEU A 13 -10.53 -2.99 17.61
C LEU A 13 -11.29 -1.74 18.05
N THR A 14 -11.53 -1.62 19.35
CA THR A 14 -12.26 -0.49 19.91
C THR A 14 -11.40 0.27 20.92
N ARG A 15 -11.60 0.07 22.22
CA ARG A 15 -11.01 0.86 23.30
C ARG A 15 -10.53 -0.02 24.45
N ALA A 16 -9.56 0.48 25.20
CA ALA A 16 -9.21 -0.10 26.49
C ALA A 16 -10.31 0.24 27.51
N VAL A 17 -11.18 -0.72 27.81
CA VAL A 17 -12.29 -0.55 28.77
C VAL A 17 -11.87 -0.72 30.23
N GLY A 18 -10.63 -1.14 30.47
CA GLY A 18 -10.07 -1.29 31.80
C GLY A 18 -8.58 -1.61 31.78
N PHE A 19 -7.91 -1.34 32.89
CA PHE A 19 -6.46 -1.52 33.03
C PHE A 19 -6.13 -2.44 34.20
N LYS A 20 -5.08 -3.25 34.01
CA LYS A 20 -4.54 -4.12 35.05
C LYS A 20 -3.93 -3.26 36.17
N GLN A 21 -4.35 -3.52 37.40
CA GLN A 21 -3.78 -2.88 38.58
C GLN A 21 -2.49 -3.58 39.04
N PRO A 22 -1.59 -2.86 39.74
CA PRO A 22 -0.49 -3.49 40.44
C PRO A 22 -1.01 -4.60 41.38
N PRO A 23 -0.29 -5.75 41.50
CA PRO A 23 -0.68 -6.81 42.41
C PRO A 23 -0.85 -6.28 43.84
N ARG A 24 -2.01 -6.53 44.45
CA ARG A 24 -2.30 -6.17 45.84
C ARG A 24 -2.29 -7.42 46.70
N ARG A 25 -1.65 -7.31 47.86
CA ARG A 25 -1.63 -8.40 48.85
C ARG A 25 -2.99 -8.45 49.55
N ASP A 26 -3.66 -9.58 49.46
CA ASP A 26 -4.89 -9.84 50.18
C ASP A 26 -4.62 -9.83 51.70
N ALA A 27 -5.46 -9.14 52.46
CA ALA A 27 -5.21 -8.89 53.89
C ALA A 27 -5.32 -10.15 54.75
N LEU A 28 -6.13 -11.14 54.32
CA LEU A 28 -6.42 -12.36 55.07
C LEU A 28 -5.53 -13.53 54.64
N THR A 29 -5.40 -13.72 53.32
CA THR A 29 -4.69 -14.87 52.73
C THR A 29 -3.24 -14.56 52.37
N HIS A 30 -2.86 -13.28 52.38
CA HIS A 30 -1.56 -12.81 51.88
C HIS A 30 -1.26 -13.14 50.41
N ALA A 31 -2.25 -13.62 49.67
CA ALA A 31 -2.12 -13.89 48.24
C ALA A 31 -1.94 -12.58 47.46
N MET A 32 -1.07 -12.60 46.45
CA MET A 32 -0.93 -11.47 45.53
C MET A 32 -2.02 -11.58 44.47
N THR A 33 -3.04 -10.72 44.58
CA THR A 33 -4.15 -10.69 43.63
C THR A 33 -3.99 -9.56 42.63
N THR A 34 -4.40 -9.81 41.40
CA THR A 34 -4.46 -8.78 40.35
C THR A 34 -5.93 -8.49 40.07
N ALA A 35 -6.29 -7.21 39.99
CA ALA A 35 -7.61 -6.77 39.56
C ALA A 35 -7.50 -5.94 38.27
N TYR A 36 -8.63 -5.80 37.56
CA TYR A 36 -8.78 -4.85 36.47
C TYR A 36 -9.71 -3.74 36.92
N GLU A 37 -9.29 -2.49 36.74
CA GLU A 37 -10.11 -1.31 36.99
C GLU A 37 -10.73 -0.84 35.69
N ALA A 38 -12.06 -0.69 35.66
CA ALA A 38 -12.79 -0.26 34.49
C ALA A 38 -12.62 1.25 34.25
N VAL A 39 -12.72 1.64 32.98
CA VAL A 39 -12.69 3.04 32.54
C VAL A 39 -14.07 3.38 31.96
N PRO A 40 -14.95 4.03 32.74
CA PRO A 40 -16.38 4.10 32.42
C PRO A 40 -16.72 4.77 31.09
N ASP A 41 -16.05 5.85 30.74
CA ASP A 41 -16.29 6.57 29.48
C ASP A 41 -15.89 5.73 28.25
N ARG A 42 -14.76 5.00 28.34
CA ARG A 42 -14.33 4.05 27.31
C ARG A 42 -15.30 2.88 27.18
N ALA A 43 -15.78 2.33 28.31
CA ALA A 43 -16.80 1.28 28.30
C ALA A 43 -18.11 1.77 27.65
N ALA A 44 -18.56 2.99 27.98
CA ALA A 44 -19.74 3.59 27.39
C ALA A 44 -19.58 3.82 25.87
N TRP A 45 -18.39 4.23 25.42
CA TRP A 45 -18.10 4.36 23.99
C TRP A 45 -18.24 3.02 23.26
N VAL A 46 -17.66 1.95 23.81
CA VAL A 46 -17.75 0.59 23.22
C VAL A 46 -19.19 0.11 23.19
N ALA A 47 -19.96 0.34 24.26
CA ALA A 47 -21.37 -0.01 24.31
C ALA A 47 -22.20 0.74 23.24
N ARG A 48 -21.93 2.03 23.02
CA ARG A 48 -22.59 2.81 21.96
C ARG A 48 -22.25 2.30 20.56
N LEU A 49 -20.99 1.94 20.29
CA LEU A 49 -20.60 1.40 18.99
C LEU A 49 -21.28 0.03 18.75
N ALA A 50 -21.29 -0.84 19.76
CA ALA A 50 -21.97 -2.13 19.68
C ALA A 50 -23.48 -1.97 19.45
N ALA A 51 -24.12 -1.01 20.13
CA ALA A 51 -25.52 -0.66 19.90
C ALA A 51 -25.74 -0.10 18.49
N GLY A 52 -24.81 0.66 17.93
CA GLY A 52 -24.84 1.13 16.54
C GLY A 52 -24.90 -0.02 15.55
N TRP A 53 -24.00 -1.00 15.67
CA TRP A 53 -24.02 -2.22 14.83
C TRP A 53 -25.32 -3.03 14.98
N ALA A 54 -25.82 -3.16 16.22
CA ALA A 54 -27.09 -3.85 16.47
C ALA A 54 -28.29 -3.13 15.87
N ARG A 55 -28.32 -1.79 15.94
CA ARG A 55 -29.36 -0.95 15.33
C ARG A 55 -29.34 -1.06 13.82
N LEU A 56 -28.15 -1.00 13.22
CA LEU A 56 -27.94 -1.15 11.78
C LEU A 56 -28.51 -2.48 11.27
N ARG A 57 -28.35 -3.56 12.05
CA ARG A 57 -28.93 -4.88 11.74
C ARG A 57 -30.46 -4.92 11.72
N GLN A 58 -31.10 -4.07 12.53
CA GLN A 58 -32.56 -4.03 12.73
C GLN A 58 -33.26 -3.00 11.83
N ARG A 59 -32.51 -2.05 11.25
CA ARG A 59 -33.04 -0.96 10.45
C ARG A 59 -33.59 -1.47 9.11
N PRO A 60 -34.81 -1.09 8.68
CA PRO A 60 -35.27 -1.32 7.32
C PRO A 60 -34.36 -0.61 6.30
N LEU A 61 -34.00 -1.27 5.20
CA LEU A 61 -33.04 -0.73 4.22
C LEU A 61 -33.45 0.63 3.66
N ALA A 62 -34.74 0.82 3.34
CA ALA A 62 -35.28 2.07 2.84
C ALA A 62 -35.18 3.24 3.85
N GLU A 63 -35.11 2.94 5.15
CA GLU A 63 -34.96 3.95 6.22
C GLU A 63 -33.50 4.16 6.65
N ALA A 64 -32.59 3.29 6.22
CA ALA A 64 -31.20 3.34 6.64
C ALA A 64 -30.50 4.56 6.06
N ARG A 65 -29.84 5.33 6.93
CA ARG A 65 -29.10 6.54 6.55
C ARG A 65 -27.61 6.26 6.48
N VAL A 66 -26.98 6.54 5.35
CA VAL A 66 -25.57 6.23 5.12
C VAL A 66 -24.84 7.45 4.58
N GLY A 67 -23.64 7.72 5.12
CA GLY A 67 -22.73 8.72 4.58
C GLY A 67 -21.59 8.07 3.81
N LEU A 68 -21.41 8.42 2.53
CA LEU A 68 -20.28 8.01 1.69
C LEU A 68 -19.27 9.15 1.66
N ILE A 69 -18.06 8.91 2.18
CA ILE A 69 -17.01 9.94 2.29
C ILE A 69 -15.93 9.68 1.26
N MET A 70 -15.65 10.67 0.42
CA MET A 70 -14.58 10.61 -0.56
C MET A 70 -13.36 11.39 -0.07
N ALA A 71 -12.18 10.76 -0.11
CA ALA A 71 -10.94 11.44 0.17
C ALA A 71 -10.65 12.55 -0.85
N ASN A 72 -10.10 13.67 -0.39
CA ASN A 72 -9.69 14.79 -1.25
C ASN A 72 -8.31 15.25 -0.81
N TYR A 73 -7.27 14.75 -1.48
CA TYR A 73 -5.89 15.13 -1.27
C TYR A 73 -5.09 14.95 -2.57
N PRO A 74 -4.34 15.96 -3.06
CA PRO A 74 -4.33 17.36 -2.64
C PRO A 74 -5.70 18.06 -2.78
N ASN A 75 -5.95 19.07 -1.94
CA ASN A 75 -7.26 19.72 -1.72
C ASN A 75 -7.74 20.63 -2.87
N ARG A 76 -7.77 20.15 -4.11
CA ARG A 76 -8.22 20.92 -5.30
C ARG A 76 -9.42 20.23 -5.95
N ASP A 77 -10.30 21.00 -6.57
CA ASP A 77 -11.49 20.47 -7.24
C ASP A 77 -11.13 19.60 -8.46
N GLY A 78 -9.96 19.85 -9.05
CA GLY A 78 -9.35 18.99 -10.08
C GLY A 78 -8.87 17.62 -9.59
N ARG A 79 -8.85 17.36 -8.27
CA ARG A 79 -8.43 16.11 -7.63
C ARG A 79 -9.44 15.59 -6.60
N LEU A 80 -10.71 15.92 -6.77
CA LEU A 80 -11.80 15.32 -6.00
C LEU A 80 -11.75 13.80 -6.11
N ALA A 81 -11.94 13.11 -4.98
CA ALA A 81 -12.03 11.66 -4.91
C ALA A 81 -10.71 10.93 -5.26
N ASN A 82 -9.60 11.34 -4.63
CA ASN A 82 -8.33 10.62 -4.79
C ASN A 82 -8.40 9.23 -4.12
N GLY A 83 -8.04 8.19 -4.86
CA GLY A 83 -7.93 6.83 -4.36
C GLY A 83 -6.77 6.11 -5.05
N VAL A 84 -5.83 5.56 -4.27
CA VAL A 84 -4.69 4.86 -4.86
C VAL A 84 -5.15 3.60 -5.58
N GLY A 85 -5.09 3.60 -6.90
CA GLY A 85 -5.45 2.44 -7.74
C GLY A 85 -6.95 2.17 -7.82
N LEU A 86 -7.79 3.12 -7.38
CA LEU A 86 -9.24 3.03 -7.38
C LEU A 86 -9.81 4.22 -8.15
N ASP A 87 -10.74 3.96 -9.08
CA ASP A 87 -11.60 4.99 -9.64
C ASP A 87 -12.67 5.30 -8.59
N THR A 88 -12.34 6.19 -7.65
CA THR A 88 -13.21 6.53 -6.54
C THR A 88 -14.57 7.07 -7.00
N PRO A 89 -14.67 7.99 -7.99
CA PRO A 89 -15.96 8.42 -8.53
C PRO A 89 -16.82 7.27 -9.05
N ALA A 90 -16.26 6.40 -9.90
CA ALA A 90 -16.99 5.24 -10.43
C ALA A 90 -17.36 4.25 -9.33
N SER A 91 -16.46 4.03 -8.37
CA SER A 91 -16.68 3.13 -7.23
C SER A 91 -17.81 3.60 -6.31
N VAL A 92 -17.86 4.90 -6.01
CA VAL A 92 -18.95 5.48 -5.21
C VAL A 92 -20.26 5.38 -5.97
N HIS A 93 -20.29 5.71 -7.26
CA HIS A 93 -21.49 5.57 -8.10
C HIS A 93 -21.98 4.11 -8.20
N ALA A 94 -21.06 3.16 -8.39
CA ALA A 94 -21.35 1.73 -8.40
C ALA A 94 -21.91 1.25 -7.03
N ALA A 95 -21.37 1.77 -5.93
CA ALA A 95 -21.90 1.51 -4.59
C ALA A 95 -23.30 2.10 -4.39
N MET A 96 -23.55 3.34 -4.86
CA MET A 96 -24.88 3.95 -4.83
C MET A 96 -25.90 3.10 -5.58
N ARG A 97 -25.55 2.63 -6.79
CA ARG A 97 -26.38 1.72 -7.60
C ARG A 97 -26.64 0.40 -6.88
N THR A 98 -25.59 -0.23 -6.35
CA THR A 98 -25.68 -1.48 -5.56
C THR A 98 -26.61 -1.33 -4.36
N MET A 99 -26.56 -0.19 -3.67
CA MET A 99 -27.45 0.12 -2.56
C MET A 99 -28.89 0.36 -3.03
N ALA A 100 -29.10 1.10 -4.11
CA ALA A 100 -30.43 1.32 -4.68
C ALA A 100 -31.09 0.00 -5.10
N ASP A 101 -30.36 -0.87 -5.79
CA ASP A 101 -30.82 -2.20 -6.23
C ASP A 101 -31.17 -3.11 -5.05
N ALA A 102 -30.47 -2.96 -3.92
CA ALA A 102 -30.77 -3.68 -2.68
C ALA A 102 -31.98 -3.12 -1.90
N GLY A 103 -32.52 -1.95 -2.30
CA GLY A 103 -33.70 -1.33 -1.69
C GLY A 103 -33.41 -0.22 -0.69
N TYR A 104 -32.22 0.39 -0.71
CA TYR A 104 -31.96 1.64 0.00
C TYR A 104 -32.63 2.82 -0.72
N ALA A 105 -33.08 3.82 0.04
CA ALA A 105 -33.68 5.03 -0.53
C ALA A 105 -32.60 5.98 -1.06
N VAL A 106 -32.35 5.91 -2.37
CA VAL A 106 -31.43 6.77 -3.11
C VAL A 106 -32.21 7.64 -4.09
N ASP A 107 -32.39 8.91 -3.75
CA ASP A 107 -33.15 9.86 -4.55
C ASP A 107 -32.24 10.63 -5.51
N ALA A 108 -32.72 10.91 -6.73
CA ALA A 108 -32.02 11.75 -7.72
C ALA A 108 -30.56 11.33 -7.97
N MET A 109 -30.28 10.01 -8.00
CA MET A 109 -28.95 9.48 -8.30
C MET A 109 -28.48 10.00 -9.66
N PRO A 110 -27.26 10.57 -9.76
CA PRO A 110 -26.68 10.96 -11.04
C PRO A 110 -26.59 9.77 -12.01
N PRO A 111 -26.67 9.99 -13.34
CA PRO A 111 -26.67 8.90 -14.31
C PRO A 111 -25.35 8.10 -14.33
N ASP A 112 -24.23 8.78 -14.05
CA ASP A 112 -22.88 8.20 -14.05
C ASP A 112 -21.96 8.93 -13.06
N SER A 113 -20.70 8.46 -12.98
CA SER A 113 -19.67 9.04 -12.11
C SER A 113 -19.29 10.47 -12.49
N ALA A 114 -19.35 10.83 -13.78
CA ALA A 114 -19.09 12.19 -14.24
C ALA A 114 -20.17 13.16 -13.75
N GLY A 115 -21.44 12.74 -13.81
CA GLY A 115 -22.59 13.46 -13.25
C GLY A 115 -22.47 13.62 -11.73
N LEU A 116 -22.02 12.58 -11.02
CA LEU A 116 -21.75 12.66 -9.58
C LEU A 116 -20.70 13.72 -9.25
N ILE A 117 -19.58 13.75 -9.97
CA ILE A 117 -18.52 14.74 -9.75
C ILE A 117 -18.97 16.15 -10.14
N ALA A 118 -19.74 16.30 -11.22
CA ALA A 118 -20.31 17.58 -11.61
C ALA A 118 -21.25 18.13 -10.52
N ASP A 119 -22.11 17.28 -9.95
CA ASP A 119 -23.02 17.68 -8.87
C ASP A 119 -22.27 18.04 -7.58
N LEU A 120 -21.23 17.29 -7.21
CA LEU A 120 -20.38 17.64 -6.07
C LEU A 120 -19.66 18.97 -6.26
N ARG A 121 -19.16 19.27 -7.47
CA ARG A 121 -18.54 20.57 -7.79
C ARG A 121 -19.53 21.73 -7.76
N ALA A 122 -20.80 21.47 -8.04
CA ALA A 122 -21.86 22.47 -7.91
C ALA A 122 -22.18 22.80 -6.44
N GLY A 123 -21.77 21.96 -5.49
CA GLY A 123 -21.88 22.20 -4.04
C GLY A 123 -20.56 22.58 -3.36
N PRO A 124 -20.56 22.75 -2.03
CA PRO A 124 -19.37 23.14 -1.30
C PRO A 124 -18.26 22.08 -1.41
N THR A 125 -17.03 22.52 -1.54
CA THR A 125 -15.83 21.66 -1.51
C THR A 125 -14.77 22.28 -0.61
N ASN A 126 -13.58 21.70 -0.59
CA ASN A 126 -12.42 22.29 0.10
C ASN A 126 -11.95 23.62 -0.52
N GLU A 127 -12.40 23.98 -1.72
CA GLU A 127 -12.12 25.28 -2.36
C GLU A 127 -13.09 26.39 -1.92
N GLY A 128 -14.20 26.03 -1.25
CA GLY A 128 -15.16 26.97 -0.72
C GLY A 128 -16.61 26.62 -1.06
N TRP A 129 -17.51 27.51 -0.67
CA TRP A 129 -18.96 27.35 -0.80
C TRP A 129 -19.63 28.54 -1.52
N GLN A 130 -18.91 29.66 -1.67
CA GLN A 130 -19.45 30.91 -2.19
C GLN A 130 -19.95 30.72 -3.62
N GLY A 131 -21.22 31.06 -3.87
CA GLY A 131 -21.88 30.87 -5.16
C GLY A 131 -22.24 29.43 -5.51
N ARG A 132 -22.14 28.49 -4.57
CA ARG A 132 -22.42 27.06 -4.76
C ARG A 132 -23.71 26.63 -4.04
N ALA A 133 -24.36 25.58 -4.54
CA ALA A 133 -25.59 25.04 -3.96
C ALA A 133 -25.29 24.23 -2.70
N CYS A 134 -25.73 24.72 -1.53
CA CYS A 134 -25.47 24.09 -0.24
C CYS A 134 -26.67 23.26 0.23
N ASP A 135 -26.54 21.93 0.23
CA ASP A 135 -27.61 21.02 0.69
C ASP A 135 -27.73 20.98 2.23
N ALA A 136 -26.66 21.33 2.95
CA ALA A 136 -26.63 21.31 4.40
C ALA A 136 -25.69 22.38 4.98
N ALA A 137 -25.99 22.81 6.20
CA ALA A 137 -25.16 23.69 6.99
C ALA A 137 -25.32 23.34 8.48
N MET A 138 -24.25 23.45 9.27
CA MET A 138 -24.31 23.31 10.73
C MET A 138 -24.40 24.70 11.37
N PRO A 139 -25.52 25.05 12.04
CA PRO A 139 -25.65 26.33 12.72
C PRO A 139 -24.52 26.56 13.73
N LEU A 140 -24.00 27.80 13.82
CA LEU A 140 -22.89 28.10 14.73
C LEU A 140 -23.21 27.81 16.20
N ASP A 141 -24.45 28.04 16.62
CA ASP A 141 -24.87 27.76 18.00
C ASP A 141 -24.87 26.26 18.29
N ALA A 142 -25.35 25.43 17.35
CA ALA A 142 -25.30 23.98 17.45
C ALA A 142 -23.84 23.49 17.47
N TYR A 143 -22.98 24.04 16.61
CA TYR A 143 -21.55 23.75 16.59
C TYR A 143 -20.89 24.08 17.92
N ARG A 144 -21.12 25.30 18.45
CA ARG A 144 -20.53 25.75 19.73
C ARG A 144 -20.99 24.88 20.90
N GLN A 145 -22.27 24.48 20.92
CA GLN A 145 -22.80 23.56 21.94
C GLN A 145 -22.12 22.19 21.91
N ALA A 146 -21.84 21.65 20.71
CA ALA A 146 -21.09 20.41 20.56
C ALA A 146 -19.61 20.59 20.91
N PHE A 147 -18.99 21.70 20.49
CA PHE A 147 -17.58 22.00 20.68
C PHE A 147 -17.20 22.08 22.16
N VAL A 148 -18.05 22.68 23.00
CA VAL A 148 -17.79 22.76 24.45
C VAL A 148 -17.85 21.40 25.18
N GLN A 149 -18.35 20.34 24.53
CA GLN A 149 -18.32 18.98 25.08
C GLN A 149 -16.97 18.27 24.87
N LEU A 150 -16.08 18.83 24.03
CA LEU A 150 -14.75 18.28 23.83
C LEU A 150 -13.89 18.44 25.09
N PRO A 151 -12.83 17.63 25.26
CA PRO A 151 -11.86 17.88 26.34
C PRO A 151 -11.27 19.29 26.26
N PRO A 152 -11.06 20.00 27.40
CA PRO A 152 -10.60 21.39 27.40
C PRO A 152 -9.29 21.64 26.63
N ASP A 153 -8.36 20.69 26.64
CA ASP A 153 -7.10 20.83 25.91
C ASP A 153 -7.29 20.73 24.39
N LEU A 154 -8.27 19.93 23.94
CA LEU A 154 -8.61 19.86 22.52
C LEU A 154 -9.33 21.14 22.06
N GLN A 155 -10.24 21.67 22.88
CA GLN A 155 -10.88 22.96 22.60
C GLN A 155 -9.82 24.06 22.43
N ARG A 156 -8.88 24.14 23.38
CA ARG A 156 -7.79 25.13 23.34
C ARG A 156 -6.91 24.94 22.12
N ALA A 157 -6.48 23.71 21.80
CA ALA A 157 -5.65 23.45 20.64
C ALA A 157 -6.32 23.89 19.32
N VAL A 158 -7.62 23.64 19.17
CA VAL A 158 -8.38 24.06 17.97
C VAL A 158 -8.55 25.58 17.94
N SER A 159 -8.97 26.20 19.04
CA SER A 159 -9.19 27.65 19.09
C SER A 159 -7.90 28.46 18.98
N ASP A 160 -6.79 28.01 19.57
CA ASP A 160 -5.48 28.66 19.44
C ASP A 160 -4.99 28.62 17.99
N ARG A 161 -5.31 27.53 17.26
CA ARG A 161 -4.88 27.37 15.87
C ARG A 161 -5.78 28.10 14.87
N TRP A 162 -7.09 28.00 15.05
CA TRP A 162 -8.09 28.37 14.04
C TRP A 162 -9.00 29.53 14.47
N GLY A 163 -8.91 30.01 15.71
CA GLY A 163 -9.74 31.10 16.22
C GLY A 163 -11.15 30.65 16.59
N ASP A 164 -12.12 31.52 16.32
CA ASP A 164 -13.54 31.23 16.52
C ASP A 164 -14.14 30.59 15.25
N ALA A 165 -15.07 29.64 15.42
CA ALA A 165 -15.75 28.97 14.32
C ALA A 165 -16.47 29.93 13.35
N ALA A 166 -16.89 31.11 13.81
CA ALA A 166 -17.48 32.13 12.95
C ALA A 166 -16.50 32.69 11.90
N THR A 167 -15.20 32.52 12.12
CA THR A 167 -14.13 32.94 11.20
C THR A 167 -13.61 31.84 10.29
N ASP A 168 -14.15 30.61 10.42
CA ASP A 168 -13.80 29.50 9.54
C ASP A 168 -14.15 29.85 8.08
N PRO A 169 -13.30 29.54 7.08
CA PRO A 169 -13.57 29.85 5.67
C PRO A 169 -14.87 29.25 5.11
N MET A 170 -15.36 28.17 5.73
CA MET A 170 -16.64 27.55 5.37
C MET A 170 -17.85 28.15 6.10
N CYS A 171 -17.64 29.13 6.97
CA CYS A 171 -18.71 29.85 7.64
C CYS A 171 -19.25 30.98 6.76
N ASP A 172 -20.57 31.17 6.74
CA ASP A 172 -21.24 32.29 6.08
C ASP A 172 -21.64 33.43 7.03
N GLY A 173 -21.25 33.32 8.30
CA GLY A 173 -21.61 34.22 9.39
C GLY A 173 -22.66 33.66 10.35
N GLU A 174 -23.50 32.72 9.90
CA GLU A 174 -24.55 32.10 10.72
C GLU A 174 -24.33 30.58 10.89
N ALA A 175 -23.81 29.92 9.85
CA ALA A 175 -23.61 28.48 9.83
C ALA A 175 -22.36 28.07 9.04
N LEU A 176 -21.81 26.90 9.40
CA LEU A 176 -20.74 26.25 8.64
C LEU A 176 -21.35 25.47 7.46
N ARG A 177 -21.01 25.85 6.23
CA ARG A 177 -21.44 25.17 5.01
C ARG A 177 -20.69 23.85 4.84
N LEU A 178 -21.44 22.78 4.57
CA LEU A 178 -20.90 21.42 4.61
C LEU A 178 -20.61 20.90 3.19
N PRO A 179 -19.42 20.34 2.94
CA PRO A 179 -19.04 19.83 1.62
C PRO A 179 -19.65 18.47 1.31
N LEU A 180 -20.97 18.45 1.11
CA LEU A 180 -21.75 17.25 0.82
C LEU A 180 -22.90 17.53 -0.16
N ARG A 181 -23.35 16.48 -0.83
CA ARG A 181 -24.62 16.43 -1.58
C ARG A 181 -25.52 15.33 -1.03
N ARG A 182 -26.85 15.54 -1.13
CA ARG A 182 -27.86 14.63 -0.58
C ARG A 182 -28.67 13.94 -1.67
N TYR A 183 -28.79 12.62 -1.53
CA TYR A 183 -29.54 11.71 -2.41
C TYR A 183 -30.56 10.90 -1.58
N GLY A 184 -31.50 11.59 -0.93
CA GLY A 184 -32.49 10.97 -0.04
C GLY A 184 -31.93 10.63 1.35
N ASN A 185 -31.81 9.33 1.64
CA ASN A 185 -31.18 8.82 2.87
C ASN A 185 -29.68 8.53 2.70
N LEU A 186 -29.15 8.76 1.49
CA LEU A 186 -27.73 8.66 1.18
C LEU A 186 -27.11 10.06 1.07
N LEU A 187 -25.91 10.23 1.62
CA LEU A 187 -25.09 11.43 1.46
C LEU A 187 -23.79 11.05 0.77
N VAL A 188 -23.30 11.92 -0.13
CA VAL A 188 -21.92 11.85 -0.62
C VAL A 188 -21.20 13.12 -0.18
N ALA A 189 -20.16 12.96 0.62
CA ALA A 189 -19.40 14.08 1.16
C ALA A 189 -17.94 14.04 0.71
N VAL A 190 -17.39 15.23 0.48
CA VAL A 190 -15.96 15.43 0.26
C VAL A 190 -15.31 15.58 1.62
N GLN A 191 -14.32 14.74 1.93
CA GLN A 191 -13.64 14.81 3.22
C GLN A 191 -12.99 16.20 3.40
N PRO A 192 -13.26 16.90 4.53
CA PRO A 192 -12.70 18.21 4.75
C PRO A 192 -11.17 18.17 4.82
N ALA A 193 -10.56 19.25 4.35
CA ALA A 193 -9.13 19.44 4.41
C ALA A 193 -8.64 19.50 5.87
N ARG A 194 -7.42 19.00 6.12
CA ARG A 194 -6.79 19.08 7.44
C ARG A 194 -6.35 20.49 7.85
N GLY A 195 -6.44 21.47 6.94
CA GLY A 195 -6.15 22.89 7.21
C GLY A 195 -4.81 23.41 6.66
N TYR A 196 -3.94 22.56 6.10
CA TYR A 196 -2.67 22.99 5.48
C TYR A 196 -2.85 24.04 4.37
N ASN A 197 -4.01 24.06 3.71
CA ASN A 197 -4.36 25.02 2.66
C ASN A 197 -4.86 26.38 3.20
N ILE A 198 -5.29 26.44 4.46
CA ILE A 198 -5.85 27.65 5.07
C ILE A 198 -4.72 28.60 5.50
N ASP A 199 -3.65 28.05 6.08
CA ASP A 199 -2.45 28.80 6.46
C ASP A 199 -1.17 27.98 6.21
N PRO A 200 -0.71 27.90 4.95
CA PRO A 200 0.46 27.10 4.58
C PRO A 200 1.73 27.47 5.31
N LYS A 201 1.92 28.78 5.61
CA LYS A 201 3.15 29.31 6.20
C LYS A 201 3.35 28.84 7.64
N ALA A 202 2.32 28.93 8.49
CA ALA A 202 2.46 28.48 9.88
C ALA A 202 2.33 26.95 10.04
N THR A 203 1.87 26.24 9.00
CA THR A 203 1.66 24.79 9.06
C THR A 203 2.85 23.97 8.55
N TYR A 204 3.80 24.59 7.85
CA TYR A 204 4.91 23.90 7.20
C TYR A 204 5.73 22.99 8.14
N HIS A 205 5.72 23.30 9.44
CA HIS A 205 6.46 22.56 10.48
C HIS A 205 5.56 21.88 11.53
N SER A 206 4.25 21.77 11.30
CA SER A 206 3.28 21.28 12.29
C SER A 206 2.75 19.87 11.94
N PRO A 207 3.43 18.79 12.36
CA PRO A 207 3.00 17.41 12.10
C PRO A 207 1.74 17.03 12.91
N ASP A 208 1.50 17.72 14.01
CA ASP A 208 0.39 17.55 14.96
C ASP A 208 -0.77 18.51 14.71
N LEU A 209 -0.87 19.07 13.49
CA LEU A 209 -1.95 19.98 13.11
C LEU A 209 -3.33 19.39 13.42
N VAL A 210 -4.05 20.08 14.31
CA VAL A 210 -5.46 19.84 14.61
C VAL A 210 -6.34 20.33 13.46
N PRO A 211 -7.44 19.63 13.13
CA PRO A 211 -8.26 20.01 12.00
C PRO A 211 -9.08 21.29 12.28
N PRO A 212 -9.47 22.03 11.23
CA PRO A 212 -10.32 23.22 11.33
C PRO A 212 -11.76 22.91 11.78
N HIS A 213 -12.54 23.95 12.12
CA HIS A 213 -13.89 23.81 12.67
C HIS A 213 -14.85 23.09 11.71
N ASN A 214 -14.78 23.41 10.41
CA ASN A 214 -15.59 22.74 9.37
C ASN A 214 -15.40 21.22 9.32
N TYR A 215 -14.20 20.72 9.69
CA TYR A 215 -13.91 19.30 9.75
C TYR A 215 -14.77 18.61 10.80
N PHE A 216 -14.82 19.16 12.02
CA PHE A 216 -15.69 18.66 13.08
C PHE A 216 -17.17 18.79 12.68
N ALA A 217 -17.54 19.94 12.11
CA ALA A 217 -18.92 20.25 11.77
C ALA A 217 -19.54 19.24 10.81
N LEU A 218 -18.81 18.84 9.75
CA LEU A 218 -19.32 17.84 8.80
C LEU A 218 -19.67 16.52 9.51
N TYR A 219 -18.74 15.96 10.29
CA TYR A 219 -18.96 14.66 10.92
C TYR A 219 -20.00 14.70 12.05
N TRP A 220 -20.01 15.78 12.84
CA TRP A 220 -21.01 15.94 13.91
C TRP A 220 -22.39 16.15 13.32
N TRP A 221 -22.54 16.97 12.28
CA TRP A 221 -23.81 17.13 11.60
C TRP A 221 -24.31 15.80 11.01
N MET A 222 -23.46 15.04 10.32
CA MET A 222 -23.83 13.74 9.78
C MET A 222 -24.30 12.76 10.87
N ARG A 223 -23.58 12.69 11.99
CA ARG A 223 -23.88 11.76 13.09
C ARG A 223 -25.08 12.18 13.92
N ASP A 224 -25.17 13.45 14.27
CA ASP A 224 -26.04 13.92 15.35
C ASP A 224 -27.31 14.61 14.81
N GLU A 225 -27.23 15.32 13.68
CA GLU A 225 -28.39 15.99 13.07
C GLU A 225 -29.02 15.16 11.95
N PHE A 226 -28.23 14.73 10.96
CA PHE A 226 -28.72 13.83 9.91
C PHE A 226 -28.96 12.42 10.45
N GLY A 227 -28.19 11.99 11.45
CA GLY A 227 -28.40 10.71 12.12
C GLY A 227 -28.02 9.51 11.27
N ILE A 228 -26.83 9.51 10.66
CA ILE A 228 -26.34 8.34 9.91
C ILE A 228 -26.33 7.08 10.80
N ASP A 229 -26.79 5.95 10.25
CA ASP A 229 -26.67 4.64 10.87
C ASP A 229 -25.28 4.03 10.61
N ALA A 230 -24.63 4.40 9.50
CA ALA A 230 -23.28 3.98 9.13
C ALA A 230 -22.56 5.02 8.25
N VAL A 231 -21.23 4.93 8.22
CA VAL A 231 -20.37 5.69 7.31
C VAL A 231 -19.48 4.75 6.50
N VAL A 232 -19.30 5.06 5.23
CA VAL A 232 -18.43 4.34 4.30
C VAL A 232 -17.39 5.32 3.77
N HIS A 233 -16.11 5.13 4.11
CA HIS A 233 -15.04 5.91 3.51
C HIS A 233 -14.53 5.22 2.25
N PHE A 234 -14.40 5.94 1.14
CA PHE A 234 -13.86 5.42 -0.10
C PHE A 234 -12.46 5.95 -0.36
N GLY A 235 -11.58 5.03 -0.76
CA GLY A 235 -10.23 5.33 -1.20
C GLY A 235 -9.18 5.24 -0.09
N LYS A 236 -8.09 4.55 -0.40
CA LYS A 236 -6.81 4.71 0.30
C LYS A 236 -6.23 6.09 -0.06
N HIS A 237 -6.00 6.99 0.89
CA HIS A 237 -6.47 6.99 2.27
C HIS A 237 -7.23 8.29 2.55
N GLY A 238 -8.17 8.23 3.48
CA GLY A 238 -8.74 9.39 4.12
C GLY A 238 -7.70 10.04 5.03
N ASN A 239 -8.04 11.19 5.61
CA ASN A 239 -7.16 11.90 6.54
C ASN A 239 -7.59 11.76 8.02
N LEU A 240 -8.72 11.09 8.30
CA LEU A 240 -9.34 10.99 9.63
C LEU A 240 -8.52 10.13 10.59
N GLU A 241 -8.13 8.93 10.18
CA GLU A 241 -7.33 7.98 10.95
C GLU A 241 -5.89 8.45 11.20
N TRP A 242 -5.47 9.51 10.52
CA TRP A 242 -4.16 10.15 10.64
C TRP A 242 -4.18 11.41 11.50
N LEU A 243 -5.33 11.81 12.04
CA LEU A 243 -5.43 12.98 12.92
C LEU A 243 -4.66 12.75 14.24
N PRO A 244 -4.20 13.82 14.90
CA PRO A 244 -3.44 13.74 16.14
C PRO A 244 -4.11 12.93 17.25
N GLY A 245 -3.31 12.17 18.01
CA GLY A 245 -3.76 11.35 19.12
C GLY A 245 -2.93 10.08 19.29
N LYS A 246 -3.37 9.19 20.18
CA LYS A 246 -2.72 7.89 20.43
C LYS A 246 -2.69 7.01 19.18
N ALA A 247 -1.68 6.14 19.11
CA ALA A 247 -1.49 5.15 18.06
C ALA A 247 -2.63 4.12 17.96
N LEU A 248 -3.15 3.68 19.11
CA LEU A 248 -4.20 2.66 19.23
C LEU A 248 -4.93 2.82 20.57
N ALA A 249 -6.09 2.17 20.71
CA ALA A 249 -6.94 2.25 21.90
C ALA A 249 -7.16 3.71 22.34
N LEU A 250 -7.78 4.48 21.43
CA LEU A 250 -7.94 5.92 21.58
C LEU A 250 -8.62 6.32 22.89
N GLU A 251 -8.37 7.55 23.31
CA GLU A 251 -9.10 8.19 24.40
C GLU A 251 -9.97 9.33 23.87
N SER A 252 -10.79 9.94 24.72
CA SER A 252 -11.71 11.03 24.33
C SER A 252 -11.00 12.24 23.74
N ALA A 253 -9.73 12.47 24.11
CA ALA A 253 -8.91 13.56 23.57
C ALA A 253 -8.28 13.24 22.21
N CYS A 254 -8.34 11.98 21.74
CA CYS A 254 -7.85 11.64 20.40
C CYS A 254 -8.80 12.16 19.34
N ILE A 255 -8.28 12.96 18.41
CA ILE A 255 -9.09 13.68 17.42
C ILE A 255 -9.89 12.74 16.49
N PRO A 256 -9.37 11.58 16.02
CA PRO A 256 -10.19 10.66 15.24
C PRO A 256 -11.47 10.20 15.98
N GLU A 257 -11.39 10.01 17.31
CA GLU A 257 -12.55 9.69 18.14
C GLU A 257 -13.49 10.89 18.31
N ALA A 258 -12.93 12.07 18.62
CA ALA A 258 -13.71 13.28 18.82
C ALA A 258 -14.53 13.68 17.58
N VAL A 259 -13.97 13.45 16.38
CA VAL A 259 -14.66 13.68 15.12
C VAL A 259 -15.72 12.60 14.86
N LEU A 260 -15.29 11.34 14.68
CA LEU A 260 -16.16 10.28 14.18
C LEU A 260 -17.15 9.77 15.24
N GLY A 261 -16.67 9.60 16.47
CA GLY A 261 -17.43 8.98 17.54
C GLY A 261 -17.75 7.48 17.28
N PRO A 262 -18.70 6.90 18.03
CA PRO A 262 -19.02 5.48 17.99
C PRO A 262 -20.01 5.12 16.87
N VAL A 263 -19.65 5.39 15.61
CA VAL A 263 -20.48 5.09 14.42
C VAL A 263 -19.95 3.84 13.70
N PRO A 264 -20.81 2.91 13.25
CA PRO A 264 -20.42 1.82 12.35
C PRO A 264 -19.69 2.37 11.12
N HIS A 265 -18.44 1.94 10.92
CA HIS A 265 -17.56 2.46 9.90
C HIS A 265 -17.07 1.32 9.00
N LEU A 266 -17.46 1.38 7.73
CA LEU A 266 -17.00 0.49 6.66
C LEU A 266 -15.99 1.22 5.79
N TYR A 267 -15.00 0.50 5.27
CA TYR A 267 -13.94 1.14 4.51
C TYR A 267 -13.45 0.23 3.37
N PRO A 268 -13.97 0.40 2.14
CA PRO A 268 -13.33 -0.08 0.92
C PRO A 268 -11.84 0.29 0.84
N PHE A 269 -10.95 -0.70 0.86
CA PHE A 269 -9.51 -0.50 0.95
C PHE A 269 -8.72 -1.46 0.06
N ILE A 270 -7.62 -1.00 -0.55
CA ILE A 270 -6.85 -1.84 -1.49
C ILE A 270 -6.17 -3.01 -0.76
N VAL A 271 -6.32 -4.24 -1.28
CA VAL A 271 -5.85 -5.48 -0.63
C VAL A 271 -4.33 -5.52 -0.39
N ASN A 272 -3.55 -4.80 -1.21
CA ASN A 272 -2.10 -4.81 -1.16
C ASN A 272 -1.48 -3.78 -0.20
N ASP A 273 -2.29 -3.02 0.53
CA ASP A 273 -1.82 -2.06 1.52
C ASP A 273 -2.37 -2.32 2.94
N PRO A 274 -1.89 -3.39 3.60
CA PRO A 274 -2.30 -3.69 4.96
C PRO A 274 -1.88 -2.64 5.99
N GLY A 275 -0.84 -1.86 5.72
CA GLY A 275 -0.31 -0.92 6.70
C GLY A 275 -1.31 0.18 7.03
N GLU A 276 -1.73 0.91 6.01
CA GLU A 276 -2.68 2.01 6.19
C GLU A 276 -4.08 1.49 6.56
N GLY A 277 -4.50 0.35 5.99
CA GLY A 277 -5.75 -0.30 6.40
C GLY A 277 -5.74 -0.71 7.88
N ALA A 278 -4.61 -1.19 8.41
CA ALA A 278 -4.48 -1.45 9.85
C ALA A 278 -4.59 -0.17 10.68
N GLN A 279 -4.08 0.97 10.19
CA GLN A 279 -4.26 2.26 10.87
C GLN A 279 -5.73 2.64 10.98
N ALA A 280 -6.50 2.51 9.91
CA ALA A 280 -7.94 2.73 9.93
C ALA A 280 -8.65 1.78 10.93
N LYS A 281 -8.37 0.48 10.87
CA LYS A 281 -8.93 -0.50 11.83
C LYS A 281 -8.63 -0.12 13.28
N ARG A 282 -7.41 0.34 13.57
CA ARG A 282 -6.92 0.57 14.94
C ARG A 282 -7.34 1.92 15.53
N ARG A 283 -7.53 2.94 14.70
CA ARG A 283 -7.83 4.32 15.16
C ARG A 283 -9.28 4.73 14.94
N THR A 284 -9.97 4.18 13.95
CA THR A 284 -11.37 4.54 13.66
C THR A 284 -12.34 3.37 13.79
N ALA A 285 -11.89 2.21 14.29
CA ALA A 285 -12.68 0.99 14.41
C ALA A 285 -13.29 0.54 13.07
N ALA A 286 -12.60 0.84 11.95
CA ALA A 286 -13.06 0.51 10.62
C ALA A 286 -13.18 -1.01 10.40
N VAL A 287 -14.25 -1.42 9.75
CA VAL A 287 -14.37 -2.71 9.07
C VAL A 287 -13.86 -2.51 7.65
N ILE A 288 -12.72 -3.10 7.33
CA ILE A 288 -12.21 -3.05 5.97
C ILE A 288 -13.08 -3.94 5.07
N ILE A 289 -13.34 -3.47 3.85
CA ILE A 289 -13.79 -4.31 2.76
C ILE A 289 -12.70 -4.23 1.71
N ASP A 290 -11.87 -5.26 1.64
CA ASP A 290 -10.76 -5.24 0.72
C ASP A 290 -11.24 -5.25 -0.72
N HIS A 291 -10.53 -4.53 -1.59
CA HIS A 291 -10.80 -4.49 -3.02
C HIS A 291 -9.54 -4.80 -3.82
N LEU A 292 -9.74 -5.22 -5.07
CA LEU A 292 -8.66 -5.61 -5.96
C LEU A 292 -7.71 -4.45 -6.25
N THR A 293 -6.45 -4.79 -6.56
CA THR A 293 -5.52 -3.83 -7.15
C THR A 293 -5.98 -3.46 -8.56
N PRO A 294 -5.60 -2.29 -9.09
CA PRO A 294 -5.82 -1.99 -10.50
C PRO A 294 -5.20 -3.10 -11.38
N PRO A 295 -5.76 -3.35 -12.57
CA PRO A 295 -5.16 -4.26 -13.53
C PRO A 295 -3.72 -3.81 -13.85
N MET A 296 -2.83 -4.78 -14.04
CA MET A 296 -1.42 -4.53 -14.28
C MET A 296 -0.98 -5.17 -15.60
N THR A 297 -0.14 -4.45 -16.34
CA THR A 297 0.46 -4.87 -17.61
C THR A 297 1.94 -4.48 -17.64
N GLN A 298 2.68 -4.92 -18.66
CA GLN A 298 4.05 -4.45 -18.94
C GLN A 298 4.02 -3.03 -19.51
N ALA A 299 5.07 -2.25 -19.28
CA ALA A 299 5.10 -0.84 -19.70
C ALA A 299 5.15 -0.67 -21.22
N ASP A 300 5.82 -1.63 -21.88
CA ASP A 300 6.18 -1.60 -23.29
C ASP A 300 6.99 -0.35 -23.70
N SER A 301 7.64 -0.41 -24.85
CA SER A 301 8.37 0.74 -25.40
C SER A 301 7.43 1.67 -26.15
N HIS A 302 7.53 2.99 -25.91
CA HIS A 302 6.74 3.99 -26.62
C HIS A 302 7.53 5.28 -26.91
N GLY A 303 7.13 6.01 -27.94
CA GLY A 303 7.75 7.28 -28.32
C GLY A 303 9.25 7.14 -28.60
N VAL A 304 10.06 7.99 -27.96
CA VAL A 304 11.52 8.01 -28.16
C VAL A 304 12.20 6.70 -27.72
N MET A 305 11.62 5.96 -26.76
CA MET A 305 12.17 4.67 -26.34
C MET A 305 12.02 3.60 -27.42
N ALA A 306 10.87 3.57 -28.10
CA ALA A 306 10.63 2.67 -29.23
C ALA A 306 11.48 3.06 -30.46
N GLU A 307 11.69 4.37 -30.67
CA GLU A 307 12.63 4.86 -31.69
C GLU A 307 14.06 4.39 -31.41
N LEU A 308 14.53 4.54 -30.16
CA LEU A 308 15.85 4.07 -29.74
C LEU A 308 15.99 2.56 -29.90
N GLU A 309 15.00 1.77 -29.50
CA GLU A 309 15.00 0.31 -29.66
C GLU A 309 15.14 -0.09 -31.13
N SER A 310 14.36 0.54 -32.02
CA SER A 310 14.45 0.31 -33.47
C SER A 310 15.81 0.73 -34.05
N GLN A 311 16.39 1.85 -33.59
CA GLN A 311 17.73 2.28 -34.02
C GLN A 311 18.82 1.32 -33.54
N MET A 312 18.66 0.78 -32.33
CA MET A 312 19.59 -0.19 -31.75
C MET A 312 19.52 -1.54 -32.47
N ASP A 313 18.33 -2.01 -32.82
CA ASP A 313 18.15 -3.17 -33.69
C ASP A 313 18.91 -3.00 -35.02
N GLU A 314 18.73 -1.86 -35.68
CA GLU A 314 19.42 -1.55 -36.94
C GLU A 314 20.95 -1.49 -36.75
N TYR A 315 21.42 -0.95 -35.61
CA TYR A 315 22.85 -0.92 -35.27
C TYR A 315 23.42 -2.34 -35.17
N TYR A 316 22.76 -3.23 -34.45
CA TYR A 316 23.23 -4.60 -34.27
C TYR A 316 23.13 -5.44 -35.55
N GLU A 317 22.16 -5.16 -36.43
CA GLU A 317 22.14 -5.74 -37.78
C GLU A 317 23.32 -5.26 -38.63
N ALA A 318 23.67 -3.97 -38.56
CA ALA A 318 24.79 -3.41 -39.31
C ALA A 318 26.16 -3.81 -38.74
N ALA A 319 26.22 -4.10 -37.44
CA ALA A 319 27.44 -4.47 -36.71
C ALA A 319 28.08 -5.73 -37.31
N GLY A 320 29.25 -5.58 -37.92
CA GLY A 320 29.99 -6.66 -38.56
C GLY A 320 29.79 -6.81 -40.08
N MET A 321 28.83 -6.08 -40.68
CA MET A 321 28.60 -6.05 -42.14
C MET A 321 28.94 -4.70 -42.77
N ASP A 322 28.61 -3.58 -42.11
CA ASP A 322 28.88 -2.22 -42.60
C ASP A 322 29.29 -1.29 -41.46
N ARG A 323 30.61 -1.10 -41.33
CA ARG A 323 31.21 -0.31 -40.26
C ARG A 323 30.85 1.17 -40.33
N ALA A 324 30.69 1.73 -41.54
CA ALA A 324 30.35 3.15 -41.69
C ALA A 324 28.91 3.39 -41.24
N ARG A 325 28.01 2.45 -41.53
CA ARG A 325 26.62 2.50 -41.08
C ARG A 325 26.49 2.27 -39.57
N SER A 326 27.21 1.30 -39.00
CA SER A 326 27.18 1.07 -37.55
C SER A 326 27.70 2.27 -36.76
N ASP A 327 28.78 2.92 -37.22
CA ASP A 327 29.34 4.10 -36.55
C ASP A 327 28.36 5.30 -36.60
N ALA A 328 27.64 5.48 -37.72
CA ALA A 328 26.60 6.50 -37.85
C ALA A 328 25.40 6.24 -36.93
N LEU A 329 24.90 4.99 -36.91
CA LEU A 329 23.78 4.58 -36.06
C LEU A 329 24.12 4.74 -34.58
N LEU A 330 25.34 4.39 -34.17
CA LEU A 330 25.80 4.59 -32.79
C LEU A 330 25.76 6.07 -32.38
N SER A 331 26.25 6.95 -33.25
CA SER A 331 26.19 8.41 -33.02
C SER A 331 24.75 8.91 -32.92
N ASP A 332 23.85 8.39 -33.75
CA ASP A 332 22.45 8.79 -33.76
C ASP A 332 21.72 8.30 -32.51
N ILE A 333 21.93 7.04 -32.09
CA ILE A 333 21.38 6.44 -30.87
C ILE A 333 21.79 7.27 -29.64
N LEU A 334 23.09 7.49 -29.46
CA LEU A 334 23.61 8.25 -28.31
C LEU A 334 23.13 9.71 -28.34
N GLY A 335 23.05 10.32 -29.54
CA GLY A 335 22.52 11.66 -29.72
C GLY A 335 21.03 11.77 -29.37
N THR A 336 20.22 10.80 -29.76
CA THR A 336 18.79 10.72 -29.43
C THR A 336 18.60 10.49 -27.93
N ALA A 337 19.30 9.54 -27.33
CA ALA A 337 19.24 9.23 -25.90
C ALA A 337 19.66 10.44 -25.04
N THR A 338 20.70 11.18 -25.45
CA THR A 338 21.16 12.39 -24.77
C THR A 338 20.11 13.51 -24.83
N ARG A 339 19.56 13.79 -26.02
CA ARG A 339 18.51 14.82 -26.19
C ARG A 339 17.25 14.53 -25.39
N ALA A 340 16.93 13.24 -25.23
CA ALA A 340 15.79 12.78 -24.45
C ALA A 340 16.04 12.77 -22.93
N GLY A 341 17.29 13.01 -22.49
CA GLY A 341 17.69 12.96 -21.07
C GLY A 341 17.95 11.54 -20.54
N ILE A 342 17.80 10.52 -21.38
CA ILE A 342 17.84 9.10 -21.00
C ILE A 342 19.24 8.70 -20.54
N MET A 343 20.28 9.23 -21.19
CA MET A 343 21.68 8.98 -20.81
C MET A 343 21.94 9.38 -19.35
N ALA A 344 21.40 10.53 -18.92
CA ALA A 344 21.50 11.00 -17.55
C ALA A 344 20.68 10.14 -16.59
N ASP A 345 19.49 9.70 -16.98
CA ASP A 345 18.64 8.81 -16.20
C ASP A 345 19.28 7.42 -15.97
N CYS A 346 20.05 6.94 -16.96
CA CYS A 346 20.83 5.71 -16.88
C CYS A 346 22.11 5.85 -16.03
N GLY A 347 22.50 7.08 -15.69
CA GLY A 347 23.79 7.37 -15.06
C GLY A 347 24.99 7.04 -15.96
N ILE A 348 24.81 7.12 -17.28
CA ILE A 348 25.88 6.87 -18.25
C ILE A 348 26.75 8.13 -18.35
N ASP A 349 28.05 7.99 -18.10
CA ASP A 349 29.01 9.09 -18.24
C ASP A 349 29.40 9.26 -19.73
N GLU A 350 29.37 10.50 -20.23
CA GLU A 350 29.76 10.85 -21.59
C GLU A 350 31.23 10.48 -21.90
N ALA A 351 32.06 10.31 -20.86
CA ALA A 351 33.46 9.89 -20.97
C ALA A 351 33.66 8.37 -21.12
N GLU A 352 32.61 7.56 -20.95
CA GLU A 352 32.66 6.11 -21.16
C GLU A 352 32.84 5.73 -22.63
N ASP A 353 33.32 4.52 -22.89
CA ASP A 353 33.44 4.02 -24.26
C ASP A 353 32.04 3.91 -24.91
N PRO A 354 31.85 4.35 -26.17
CA PRO A 354 30.56 4.31 -26.84
C PRO A 354 29.87 2.94 -26.87
N ALA A 355 30.64 1.83 -26.88
CA ALA A 355 30.06 0.49 -26.80
C ALA A 355 29.54 0.16 -25.40
N GLU A 356 30.21 0.66 -24.35
CA GLU A 356 29.76 0.53 -22.96
C GLU A 356 28.50 1.38 -22.71
N GLN A 357 28.47 2.60 -23.25
CA GLN A 357 27.30 3.47 -23.21
C GLN A 357 26.09 2.80 -23.88
N LEU A 358 26.30 2.19 -25.06
CA LEU A 358 25.25 1.49 -25.78
C LEU A 358 24.71 0.29 -24.98
N LEU A 359 25.59 -0.51 -24.37
CA LEU A 359 25.18 -1.67 -23.56
C LEU A 359 24.36 -1.25 -22.33
N LYS A 360 24.77 -0.19 -21.63
CA LYS A 360 24.01 0.36 -20.48
C LYS A 360 22.66 0.90 -20.92
N LEU A 361 22.60 1.57 -22.06
CA LEU A 361 21.36 2.07 -22.64
C LEU A 361 20.43 0.91 -23.01
N ASP A 362 20.94 -0.15 -23.63
CA ASP A 362 20.17 -1.35 -24.01
C ASP A 362 19.54 -2.02 -22.77
N ASN A 363 20.36 -2.22 -21.73
CA ASN A 363 19.91 -2.76 -20.45
C ASN A 363 18.79 -1.91 -19.84
N TYR A 364 18.95 -0.59 -19.83
CA TYR A 364 17.96 0.32 -19.26
C TYR A 364 16.64 0.32 -20.04
N LEU A 365 16.70 0.33 -21.37
CA LEU A 365 15.51 0.27 -22.23
C LEU A 365 14.76 -1.05 -22.04
N CYS A 366 15.48 -2.17 -21.99
CA CYS A 366 14.91 -3.49 -21.70
C CYS A 366 14.24 -3.54 -20.32
N ASP A 367 14.90 -3.01 -19.28
CA ASP A 367 14.35 -2.98 -17.92
C ASP A 367 13.08 -2.13 -17.83
N LEU A 368 13.05 -0.96 -18.50
CA LEU A 368 11.89 -0.08 -18.52
C LEU A 368 10.69 -0.72 -19.23
N LYS A 369 10.90 -1.32 -20.41
CA LYS A 369 9.86 -2.00 -21.21
C LYS A 369 9.11 -3.05 -20.38
N GLU A 370 9.87 -3.79 -19.57
CA GLU A 370 9.40 -4.91 -18.75
C GLU A 370 8.81 -4.51 -17.39
N LEU A 371 8.81 -3.22 -17.03
CA LEU A 371 8.25 -2.76 -15.76
C LEU A 371 6.74 -3.04 -15.70
N GLN A 372 6.29 -3.61 -14.58
CA GLN A 372 4.86 -3.73 -14.30
C GLN A 372 4.28 -2.35 -13.99
N ILE A 373 3.38 -1.88 -14.86
CA ILE A 373 2.61 -0.65 -14.67
C ILE A 373 1.13 -0.97 -14.45
N ARG A 374 0.39 0.04 -14.00
CA ARG A 374 -1.06 -0.05 -13.84
C ARG A 374 -1.72 0.31 -15.16
N ASP A 375 -2.57 -0.58 -15.66
CA ASP A 375 -3.32 -0.39 -16.90
C ASP A 375 -4.74 0.12 -16.61
N GLY A 376 -4.81 1.24 -15.88
CA GLY A 376 -6.05 1.83 -15.42
C GLY A 376 -6.28 1.73 -13.91
N LEU A 377 -7.55 1.76 -13.52
CA LEU A 377 -8.00 1.84 -12.13
C LEU A 377 -9.04 0.74 -11.84
N HIS A 378 -9.07 0.26 -10.60
CA HIS A 378 -10.13 -0.64 -10.14
C HIS A 378 -11.43 0.12 -9.91
N ILE A 379 -12.57 -0.49 -10.22
CA ILE A 379 -13.90 0.00 -9.84
C ILE A 379 -14.46 -0.94 -8.78
N PHE A 380 -14.71 -0.42 -7.58
CA PHE A 380 -15.22 -1.23 -6.47
C PHE A 380 -16.53 -1.92 -6.85
N GLY A 381 -16.58 -3.23 -6.69
CA GLY A 381 -17.75 -4.04 -7.06
C GLY A 381 -17.71 -4.62 -8.48
N GLU A 382 -16.69 -4.32 -9.28
CA GLU A 382 -16.55 -4.79 -10.65
C GLU A 382 -15.28 -5.64 -10.81
N SER A 383 -15.40 -6.82 -11.42
CA SER A 383 -14.23 -7.65 -11.77
C SER A 383 -13.65 -7.18 -13.11
N PRO A 384 -12.32 -7.27 -13.33
CA PRO A 384 -11.71 -6.82 -14.57
C PRO A 384 -12.29 -7.54 -15.81
N ALA A 385 -12.33 -6.84 -16.94
CA ALA A 385 -12.63 -7.41 -18.24
C ALA A 385 -11.63 -8.52 -18.59
N THR A 386 -11.96 -9.39 -19.56
CA THR A 386 -11.21 -10.64 -19.80
C THR A 386 -9.75 -10.38 -20.14
N ASP A 387 -9.48 -9.42 -21.02
CA ASP A 387 -8.15 -8.94 -21.40
C ASP A 387 -7.34 -8.45 -20.18
N LEU A 388 -7.91 -7.54 -19.39
CA LEU A 388 -7.27 -7.00 -18.19
C LEU A 388 -7.07 -8.07 -17.10
N ALA A 389 -7.99 -9.02 -17.01
CA ALA A 389 -7.90 -10.16 -16.11
C ALA A 389 -6.77 -11.10 -16.52
N ASP A 390 -6.61 -11.38 -17.81
CA ASP A 390 -5.56 -12.25 -18.36
C ASP A 390 -4.18 -11.63 -18.17
N SER A 391 -4.03 -10.33 -18.42
CA SER A 391 -2.79 -9.60 -18.11
C SER A 391 -2.44 -9.70 -16.62
N LEU A 392 -3.41 -9.45 -15.73
CA LEU A 392 -3.19 -9.56 -14.29
C LEU A 392 -2.85 -11.01 -13.85
N LEU A 393 -3.52 -12.02 -14.41
CA LEU A 393 -3.26 -13.43 -14.12
C LEU A 393 -1.85 -13.84 -14.57
N THR A 394 -1.42 -13.36 -15.73
CA THR A 394 -0.05 -13.56 -16.22
C THR A 394 0.97 -13.00 -15.23
N GLN A 395 0.74 -11.79 -14.72
CA GLN A 395 1.60 -11.20 -13.68
C GLN A 395 1.53 -11.93 -12.33
N ILE A 396 0.40 -12.52 -11.96
CA ILE A 396 0.28 -13.39 -10.78
C ILE A 396 1.09 -14.69 -10.97
N LEU A 397 1.08 -15.25 -12.18
CA LEU A 397 1.78 -16.49 -12.49
C LEU A 397 3.29 -16.31 -12.76
N ARG A 398 3.74 -15.09 -13.06
CA ARG A 398 5.16 -14.72 -13.22
C ARG A 398 5.97 -14.95 -11.94
N THR A 399 5.38 -14.71 -10.77
CA THR A 399 6.08 -14.85 -9.49
C THR A 399 5.91 -16.26 -8.91
N PRO A 400 6.99 -16.91 -8.42
CA PRO A 400 6.87 -18.15 -7.67
C PRO A 400 5.97 -17.98 -6.44
N ARG A 401 5.14 -18.98 -6.18
CA ARG A 401 4.15 -18.99 -5.08
C ARG A 401 4.63 -19.99 -4.01
N ASN A 402 4.28 -19.83 -2.74
CA ASN A 402 4.60 -20.80 -1.68
C ASN A 402 6.05 -21.34 -1.70
N ASP A 403 6.24 -22.61 -2.06
CA ASP A 403 7.53 -23.32 -2.19
C ASP A 403 8.23 -23.10 -3.54
N GLY A 404 7.53 -22.55 -4.53
CA GLY A 404 8.04 -22.26 -5.87
C GLY A 404 8.15 -23.48 -6.78
N GLU A 405 7.55 -24.61 -6.41
CA GLU A 405 7.67 -25.89 -7.14
C GLU A 405 6.34 -26.36 -7.76
N GLY A 406 6.41 -27.16 -8.83
CA GLY A 406 5.23 -27.73 -9.50
C GLY A 406 4.22 -26.65 -9.90
N MET A 407 2.95 -26.80 -9.46
CA MET A 407 1.90 -25.80 -9.75
C MET A 407 2.18 -24.41 -9.13
N ASN A 408 3.10 -24.32 -8.17
CA ASN A 408 3.50 -23.07 -7.55
C ASN A 408 4.71 -22.40 -8.25
N ALA A 409 5.30 -23.05 -9.26
CA ALA A 409 6.43 -22.50 -10.01
C ALA A 409 6.02 -21.26 -10.84
N ALA A 410 6.97 -20.36 -11.07
CA ALA A 410 6.78 -19.26 -12.00
C ALA A 410 6.53 -19.81 -13.42
N LEU A 411 5.47 -19.33 -14.09
CA LEU A 411 5.15 -19.77 -15.44
C LEU A 411 6.30 -19.53 -16.44
N PRO A 412 7.01 -18.38 -16.41
CA PRO A 412 8.19 -18.20 -17.28
C PRO A 412 9.29 -19.23 -17.05
N ARG A 413 9.60 -19.57 -15.78
CA ARG A 413 10.59 -20.62 -15.45
C ARG A 413 10.12 -22.00 -15.90
N ALA A 414 8.83 -22.29 -15.80
CA ALA A 414 8.25 -23.55 -16.26
C ALA A 414 8.35 -23.68 -17.79
N ILE A 415 8.04 -22.62 -18.54
CA ILE A 415 8.22 -22.55 -20.00
C ILE A 415 9.70 -22.76 -20.37
N ALA A 416 10.62 -22.02 -19.72
CA ALA A 416 12.05 -22.15 -19.97
C ALA A 416 12.57 -23.57 -19.67
N SER A 417 12.07 -24.22 -18.62
CA SER A 417 12.39 -25.62 -18.30
C SER A 417 11.89 -26.59 -19.36
N ASP A 418 10.64 -26.47 -19.80
CA ASP A 418 10.06 -27.37 -20.82
C ASP A 418 10.76 -27.24 -22.17
N LEU A 419 11.24 -26.04 -22.50
CA LEU A 419 11.97 -25.75 -23.74
C LEU A 419 13.48 -26.05 -23.64
N GLY A 420 13.97 -26.54 -22.50
CA GLY A 420 15.38 -26.85 -22.30
C GLY A 420 16.29 -25.62 -22.25
N LEU A 421 15.74 -24.43 -21.99
CA LEU A 421 16.49 -23.18 -21.87
C LEU A 421 17.13 -22.98 -20.49
N ALA A 422 16.61 -23.68 -19.46
CA ALA A 422 17.03 -23.54 -18.07
C ALA A 422 18.11 -24.56 -17.62
N GLY A 423 18.71 -25.34 -18.53
CA GLY A 423 19.70 -26.37 -18.21
C GLY A 423 21.04 -25.80 -17.73
N ASP A 424 21.65 -26.44 -16.73
CA ASP A 424 22.98 -26.16 -16.15
C ASP A 424 23.22 -24.75 -15.55
N GLY A 425 22.16 -24.02 -15.18
CA GLY A 425 22.28 -22.76 -14.42
C GLY A 425 22.61 -21.52 -15.26
N VAL A 426 22.43 -21.59 -16.57
CA VAL A 426 22.83 -20.53 -17.52
C VAL A 426 21.77 -19.43 -17.68
N PHE A 427 20.47 -19.75 -17.56
CA PHE A 427 19.40 -18.79 -17.80
C PHE A 427 18.20 -18.96 -16.86
N ASP A 428 17.84 -17.88 -16.16
CA ASP A 428 16.60 -17.75 -15.39
C ASP A 428 15.83 -16.54 -15.90
N PRO A 429 14.62 -16.71 -16.48
CA PRO A 429 13.87 -15.60 -17.06
C PRO A 429 13.48 -14.51 -16.04
N LEU A 430 13.55 -14.79 -14.73
CA LEU A 430 13.24 -13.79 -13.69
C LEU A 430 14.46 -13.00 -13.20
N THR A 431 15.68 -13.47 -13.44
CA THR A 431 16.92 -12.85 -12.91
C THR A 431 18.02 -12.67 -13.94
N ALA A 432 17.80 -13.05 -15.21
CA ALA A 432 18.78 -12.87 -16.27
C ALA A 432 19.09 -11.39 -16.52
N GLU A 433 20.37 -11.09 -16.73
CA GLU A 433 20.83 -9.79 -17.23
C GLU A 433 20.28 -9.57 -18.64
N ARG A 434 19.38 -8.58 -18.81
CA ARG A 434 18.54 -8.49 -20.00
C ARG A 434 19.32 -8.22 -21.28
N GLY A 435 20.28 -7.30 -21.26
CA GLY A 435 21.13 -6.97 -22.41
C GLY A 435 22.26 -7.98 -22.68
N ALA A 436 22.37 -9.07 -21.91
CA ALA A 436 23.34 -10.12 -22.21
C ALA A 436 23.03 -10.77 -23.57
N PRO A 437 24.04 -11.00 -24.44
CA PRO A 437 23.83 -11.68 -25.72
C PRO A 437 23.21 -13.07 -25.56
N TRP A 438 22.27 -13.43 -26.42
CA TRP A 438 21.60 -14.74 -26.41
C TRP A 438 22.30 -15.76 -27.31
N ASP A 439 22.99 -16.70 -26.68
CA ASP A 439 23.61 -17.88 -27.31
C ASP A 439 22.78 -19.16 -27.13
N GLY A 440 21.69 -19.09 -26.37
CA GLY A 440 20.80 -20.22 -26.09
C GLY A 440 19.94 -20.68 -27.27
N GLY A 441 19.16 -21.74 -27.03
CA GLY A 441 18.25 -22.30 -28.03
C GLY A 441 17.20 -21.28 -28.48
N ARG A 442 16.78 -21.37 -29.75
CA ARG A 442 15.70 -20.55 -30.33
C ARG A 442 14.52 -21.43 -30.80
N PRO A 443 13.70 -21.98 -29.88
CA PRO A 443 12.56 -22.82 -30.26
C PRO A 443 11.54 -22.07 -31.13
N ASP A 444 10.99 -22.73 -32.14
CA ASP A 444 10.01 -22.15 -33.08
C ASP A 444 8.80 -21.54 -32.37
N VAL A 445 8.36 -22.14 -31.26
CA VAL A 445 7.21 -21.65 -30.46
C VAL A 445 7.45 -20.27 -29.85
N LEU A 446 8.70 -19.96 -29.48
CA LEU A 446 9.10 -18.63 -29.01
C LEU A 446 9.38 -17.69 -30.20
N GLY A 447 9.97 -18.21 -31.27
CA GLY A 447 10.17 -17.46 -32.52
C GLY A 447 8.86 -16.91 -33.08
N ALA A 448 7.76 -17.65 -32.95
CA ALA A 448 6.42 -17.22 -33.39
C ALA A 448 5.77 -16.11 -32.55
N GLN A 449 6.35 -15.72 -31.39
CA GLN A 449 5.78 -14.70 -30.51
C GLN A 449 6.19 -13.27 -30.87
N SER A 450 7.28 -13.10 -31.62
CA SER A 450 7.69 -11.80 -32.16
C SER A 450 8.56 -11.94 -33.40
N ASP A 451 8.27 -11.09 -34.39
CA ASP A 451 9.06 -10.93 -35.61
C ASP A 451 10.30 -10.03 -35.40
N ASP A 452 10.41 -9.37 -34.24
CA ASP A 452 11.54 -8.51 -33.88
C ASP A 452 12.86 -9.31 -33.82
N PRO A 453 14.04 -8.68 -33.90
CA PRO A 453 15.31 -9.38 -33.72
C PRO A 453 15.38 -10.20 -32.40
N TRP A 454 16.13 -11.30 -32.42
CA TRP A 454 16.35 -12.17 -31.25
C TRP A 454 17.83 -12.27 -30.90
N ARG A 455 18.30 -11.21 -30.25
CA ARG A 455 19.69 -10.86 -29.95
C ARG A 455 20.05 -11.12 -28.50
N SER A 456 19.15 -10.85 -27.55
CA SER A 456 19.44 -10.73 -26.12
C SER A 456 18.67 -11.72 -25.24
N ALA A 457 19.12 -11.87 -23.99
CA ALA A 457 18.37 -12.58 -22.96
C ALA A 457 17.01 -11.91 -22.70
N GLY A 458 16.92 -10.58 -22.82
CA GLY A 458 15.69 -9.80 -22.79
C GLY A 458 14.70 -10.23 -23.86
N ASP A 459 15.15 -10.36 -25.12
CA ASP A 459 14.31 -10.78 -26.25
C ASP A 459 13.73 -12.19 -26.05
N THR A 460 14.50 -13.05 -25.36
CA THR A 460 14.07 -14.40 -24.97
C THR A 460 12.99 -14.35 -23.91
N VAL A 461 13.17 -13.48 -22.91
CA VAL A 461 12.23 -13.30 -21.81
C VAL A 461 10.92 -12.72 -22.31
N GLU A 462 10.97 -11.70 -23.17
CA GLU A 462 9.81 -11.10 -23.80
C GLU A 462 8.98 -12.15 -24.55
N ARG A 463 9.62 -13.00 -25.35
CA ARG A 463 8.94 -14.10 -26.06
C ARG A 463 8.33 -15.12 -25.10
N ILE A 464 9.01 -15.43 -24.00
CA ILE A 464 8.47 -16.30 -22.94
C ILE A 464 7.24 -15.65 -22.29
N ASP A 465 7.28 -14.36 -22.03
CA ASP A 465 6.19 -13.61 -21.39
C ASP A 465 4.97 -13.46 -22.31
N ARG A 466 5.18 -13.18 -23.60
CA ARG A 466 4.12 -13.20 -24.62
C ARG A 466 3.47 -14.59 -24.72
N LEU A 467 4.28 -15.65 -24.77
CA LEU A 467 3.77 -17.02 -24.78
C LEU A 467 3.00 -17.36 -23.49
N ALA A 468 3.49 -16.91 -22.32
CA ALA A 468 2.80 -17.08 -21.05
C ALA A 468 1.44 -16.38 -21.06
N GLY A 469 1.36 -15.16 -21.58
CA GLY A 469 0.11 -14.42 -21.78
C GLY A 469 -0.86 -15.18 -22.69
N ALA A 470 -0.40 -15.66 -23.84
CA ALA A 470 -1.19 -16.45 -24.77
C ALA A 470 -1.71 -17.76 -24.13
N MET A 471 -0.89 -18.45 -23.31
CA MET A 471 -1.33 -19.63 -22.56
C MET A 471 -2.41 -19.29 -21.53
N VAL A 472 -2.28 -18.15 -20.83
CA VAL A 472 -3.27 -17.70 -19.84
C VAL A 472 -4.59 -17.34 -20.50
N ALA A 473 -4.55 -16.67 -21.66
CA ALA A 473 -5.72 -16.34 -22.48
C ALA A 473 -6.36 -17.57 -23.16
N GLY A 474 -5.66 -18.72 -23.18
CA GLY A 474 -6.12 -19.94 -23.84
C GLY A 474 -5.91 -19.96 -25.35
N GLU A 475 -5.04 -19.09 -25.86
CA GLU A 475 -4.65 -18.97 -27.27
C GLU A 475 -3.46 -19.87 -27.62
N ALA A 476 -2.69 -20.28 -26.60
CA ALA A 476 -1.58 -21.23 -26.72
C ALA A 476 -1.75 -22.41 -25.74
N VAL A 477 -1.18 -23.56 -26.11
CA VAL A 477 -1.10 -24.74 -25.24
C VAL A 477 0.20 -24.77 -24.45
N PRO A 478 0.24 -25.40 -23.26
CA PRO A 478 1.48 -25.59 -22.51
C PRO A 478 2.60 -26.24 -23.36
N THR A 479 3.84 -25.78 -23.19
CA THR A 479 5.00 -26.26 -23.94
C THR A 479 5.49 -27.64 -23.48
N GLY A 480 5.09 -28.06 -22.27
CA GLY A 480 5.49 -29.33 -21.69
C GLY A 480 4.89 -29.56 -20.29
N PRO A 481 5.39 -30.58 -19.55
CA PRO A 481 4.83 -30.96 -18.26
C PRO A 481 4.90 -29.86 -17.19
N ALA A 482 5.96 -29.05 -17.16
CA ALA A 482 6.13 -28.03 -16.12
C ALA A 482 5.13 -26.87 -16.30
N SER A 483 5.01 -26.35 -17.52
CA SER A 483 4.03 -25.31 -17.86
C SER A 483 2.59 -25.83 -17.73
N ALA A 484 2.32 -27.08 -18.10
CA ALA A 484 1.02 -27.71 -17.93
C ALA A 484 0.61 -27.79 -16.45
N MET A 485 1.54 -28.15 -15.55
CA MET A 485 1.26 -28.16 -14.11
C MET A 485 0.85 -26.78 -13.57
N VAL A 486 1.41 -25.70 -14.10
CA VAL A 486 1.05 -24.33 -13.69
C VAL A 486 -0.32 -23.92 -14.26
N ILE A 487 -0.53 -24.13 -15.56
CA ILE A 487 -1.79 -23.78 -16.25
C ILE A 487 -2.95 -24.63 -15.70
N ASP A 488 -2.82 -25.95 -15.69
CA ASP A 488 -3.90 -26.84 -15.26
C ASP A 488 -4.08 -26.85 -13.73
N GLY A 489 -2.99 -26.71 -12.98
CA GLY A 489 -2.98 -26.83 -11.53
C GLY A 489 -3.29 -25.54 -10.76
N ALA A 490 -2.94 -24.36 -11.31
CA ALA A 490 -3.06 -23.09 -10.60
C ALA A 490 -4.00 -22.08 -11.27
N LEU A 491 -3.96 -21.93 -12.60
CA LEU A 491 -4.67 -20.85 -13.30
C LEU A 491 -6.18 -20.87 -13.04
N SER A 492 -6.82 -22.03 -13.18
CA SER A 492 -8.29 -22.17 -13.05
C SER A 492 -8.79 -21.63 -11.71
N GLY A 493 -8.19 -22.07 -10.59
CA GLY A 493 -8.61 -21.64 -9.26
C GLY A 493 -8.26 -20.17 -8.95
N ILE A 494 -7.18 -19.64 -9.52
CA ILE A 494 -6.84 -18.21 -9.36
C ILE A 494 -7.81 -17.35 -10.17
N ARG A 495 -8.12 -17.75 -11.41
CA ARG A 495 -9.06 -17.07 -12.31
C ARG A 495 -10.47 -17.01 -11.71
N GLU A 496 -10.97 -18.12 -11.16
CA GLU A 496 -12.27 -18.14 -10.49
C GLU A 496 -12.32 -17.16 -9.31
N ARG A 497 -11.28 -17.16 -8.46
CA ARG A 497 -11.19 -16.22 -7.33
C ARG A 497 -11.07 -14.77 -7.81
N LEU A 498 -10.36 -14.50 -8.90
CA LEU A 498 -10.26 -13.16 -9.47
C LEU A 498 -11.62 -12.67 -9.99
N GLN A 499 -12.34 -13.51 -10.72
CA GLN A 499 -13.67 -13.17 -11.25
C GLN A 499 -14.70 -12.96 -10.14
N ALA A 500 -14.54 -13.62 -9.00
CA ALA A 500 -15.41 -13.45 -7.84
C ALA A 500 -15.17 -12.14 -7.06
N CYS A 501 -14.09 -11.39 -7.32
CA CYS A 501 -13.71 -10.19 -6.56
C CYS A 501 -14.81 -9.11 -6.58
N GLY A 502 -15.20 -8.61 -7.76
CA GLY A 502 -16.21 -7.55 -7.88
C GLY A 502 -17.55 -7.91 -7.21
N PRO A 503 -18.18 -9.05 -7.55
CA PRO A 503 -19.42 -9.46 -6.89
C PRO A 503 -19.29 -9.58 -5.36
N ARG A 504 -18.16 -10.08 -4.86
CA ARG A 504 -17.92 -10.21 -3.41
C ARG A 504 -17.66 -8.89 -2.71
N GLU A 505 -17.03 -7.92 -3.36
CA GLU A 505 -16.88 -6.55 -2.86
C GLU A 505 -18.24 -5.90 -2.61
N SER A 506 -19.13 -5.97 -3.61
CA SER A 506 -20.51 -5.48 -3.52
C SER A 506 -21.33 -6.21 -2.45
N GLU A 507 -21.23 -7.55 -2.40
CA GLU A 507 -21.90 -8.35 -1.36
C GLU A 507 -21.39 -7.96 0.04
N ALA A 508 -20.08 -7.77 0.21
CA ALA A 508 -19.48 -7.40 1.48
C ALA A 508 -19.91 -6.01 1.96
N LEU A 509 -20.07 -5.05 1.05
CA LEU A 509 -20.63 -3.73 1.37
C LEU A 509 -22.05 -3.85 1.92
N LEU A 510 -22.95 -4.53 1.19
CA LEU A 510 -24.34 -4.73 1.62
C LEU A 510 -24.42 -5.53 2.93
N ARG A 511 -23.55 -6.54 3.07
CA ARG A 511 -23.44 -7.36 4.27
C ARG A 511 -23.01 -6.54 5.49
N GLY A 512 -22.01 -5.69 5.32
CA GLY A 512 -21.56 -4.75 6.34
C GLY A 512 -22.65 -3.75 6.72
N LEU A 513 -23.27 -3.11 5.73
CA LEU A 513 -24.38 -2.16 5.95
C LEU A 513 -25.63 -2.83 6.53
N SER A 514 -25.73 -4.16 6.46
CA SER A 514 -26.77 -4.95 7.14
C SER A 514 -26.36 -5.37 8.56
N GLY A 515 -25.28 -4.82 9.12
CA GLY A 515 -24.76 -5.15 10.46
C GLY A 515 -24.30 -6.60 10.62
N ARG A 516 -23.87 -7.26 9.53
CA ARG A 516 -23.39 -8.66 9.57
C ARG A 516 -21.86 -8.73 9.62
N PHE A 517 -21.36 -9.83 10.16
CA PHE A 517 -19.93 -10.11 10.23
C PHE A 517 -19.31 -10.27 8.82
N ILE A 518 -18.30 -9.46 8.49
CA ILE A 518 -17.50 -9.60 7.27
C ILE A 518 -16.31 -10.54 7.56
N PRO A 519 -16.18 -11.66 6.82
CA PRO A 519 -15.09 -12.60 7.04
C PRO A 519 -13.71 -11.96 6.92
N PRO A 520 -12.75 -12.31 7.79
CA PRO A 520 -11.37 -11.87 7.65
C PRO A 520 -10.68 -12.54 6.46
N GLY A 521 -9.62 -11.91 5.97
CA GLY A 521 -8.80 -12.39 4.86
C GLY A 521 -7.34 -11.96 4.98
N ALA A 522 -6.44 -12.66 4.30
CA ALA A 522 -5.06 -12.20 4.21
C ALA A 522 -4.98 -10.99 3.27
N SER A 523 -4.15 -10.02 3.61
CA SER A 523 -3.77 -8.89 2.75
C SER A 523 -2.42 -9.12 2.07
N GLY A 524 -2.20 -8.48 0.92
CA GLY A 524 -0.94 -8.53 0.19
C GLY A 524 -1.13 -8.23 -1.30
N ALA A 525 -0.02 -8.19 -2.04
CA ALA A 525 -0.07 -8.04 -3.50
C ALA A 525 -0.24 -9.43 -4.14
N PRO A 526 -1.32 -9.70 -4.90
CA PRO A 526 -1.51 -10.98 -5.60
C PRO A 526 -0.29 -11.34 -6.47
N THR A 527 0.29 -10.34 -7.13
CA THR A 527 1.44 -10.48 -8.04
C THR A 527 2.78 -10.71 -7.34
N ARG A 528 2.85 -10.60 -6.00
CA ARG A 528 4.05 -10.95 -5.22
C ARG A 528 3.94 -12.35 -4.61
N GLY A 529 3.44 -13.31 -5.40
CA GLY A 529 3.34 -14.71 -5.01
C GLY A 529 2.28 -14.98 -3.93
N ARG A 530 1.27 -14.10 -3.81
CA ARG A 530 0.22 -14.21 -2.79
C ARG A 530 -1.22 -14.31 -3.35
N PRO A 531 -1.52 -15.26 -4.26
CA PRO A 531 -2.85 -15.38 -4.83
C PRO A 531 -3.95 -15.76 -3.82
N GLU A 532 -3.60 -16.20 -2.60
CA GLU A 532 -4.53 -16.48 -1.50
C GLU A 532 -5.22 -15.22 -0.94
N VAL A 533 -4.72 -14.03 -1.31
CA VAL A 533 -5.38 -12.75 -1.03
C VAL A 533 -6.60 -12.52 -1.94
N LEU A 534 -6.85 -13.41 -2.90
CA LEU A 534 -8.10 -13.48 -3.66
C LEU A 534 -9.04 -14.54 -3.06
N PRO A 535 -10.37 -14.39 -3.22
CA PRO A 535 -11.06 -13.21 -3.71
C PRO A 535 -11.04 -12.07 -2.68
N THR A 536 -11.31 -10.85 -3.14
CA THR A 536 -11.52 -9.67 -2.29
C THR A 536 -12.96 -9.63 -1.73
N GLY A 537 -13.35 -8.55 -1.06
CA GLY A 537 -14.58 -8.45 -0.27
C GLY A 537 -14.45 -8.97 1.17
N ARG A 538 -13.25 -8.87 1.77
CA ARG A 538 -12.93 -9.38 3.11
C ARG A 538 -12.41 -8.28 4.03
N ASN A 539 -12.57 -8.50 5.34
CA ASN A 539 -12.02 -7.63 6.38
C ASN A 539 -10.58 -8.03 6.67
N PHE A 540 -9.65 -7.66 5.78
CA PHE A 540 -8.29 -8.19 5.86
C PHE A 540 -7.64 -7.96 7.23
N PHE A 541 -6.75 -8.87 7.62
CA PHE A 541 -5.86 -8.68 8.75
C PHE A 541 -4.46 -8.30 8.27
N SER A 542 -3.68 -7.70 9.15
CA SER A 542 -2.28 -7.38 8.88
C SER A 542 -1.39 -8.63 9.00
N ILE A 543 -0.26 -8.56 9.71
CA ILE A 543 0.61 -9.71 9.97
C ILE A 543 1.01 -9.74 11.44
N ASP A 544 1.43 -10.91 11.95
CA ASP A 544 2.06 -10.96 13.27
C ASP A 544 3.41 -10.26 13.20
N SER A 545 3.45 -9.01 13.67
CA SER A 545 4.66 -8.21 13.66
C SER A 545 5.82 -8.88 14.40
N ARG A 546 5.58 -9.80 15.33
CA ARG A 546 6.67 -10.50 16.05
C ARG A 546 7.40 -11.54 15.21
N ALA A 547 6.86 -11.92 14.05
CA ALA A 547 7.49 -12.85 13.13
C ALA A 547 8.41 -12.15 12.11
N LEU A 548 8.67 -10.85 12.27
CA LEU A 548 9.44 -10.04 11.32
C LEU A 548 10.78 -9.59 11.90
N PRO A 549 11.86 -9.57 11.09
CA PRO A 549 11.89 -10.04 9.71
C PRO A 549 11.72 -11.56 9.61
N THR A 550 11.09 -12.05 8.54
CA THR A 550 10.99 -13.49 8.27
C THR A 550 12.35 -14.06 7.83
N PRO A 551 12.57 -15.38 7.91
CA PRO A 551 13.81 -15.98 7.40
C PRO A 551 14.03 -15.74 5.90
N VAL A 552 12.96 -15.61 5.11
CA VAL A 552 13.03 -15.27 3.69
C VAL A 552 13.44 -13.80 3.51
N ALA A 553 12.78 -12.89 4.23
CA ALA A 553 13.11 -11.47 4.23
C ALA A 553 14.56 -11.21 4.68
N TRP A 554 15.07 -12.01 5.63
CA TRP A 554 16.49 -11.96 6.01
C TRP A 554 17.43 -12.24 4.83
N ARG A 555 17.17 -13.30 4.05
CA ARG A 555 18.00 -13.62 2.88
C ARG A 555 17.92 -12.53 1.80
N LEU A 556 16.73 -12.00 1.54
CA LEU A 556 16.53 -10.93 0.57
C LEU A 556 17.19 -9.62 1.04
N GLY A 557 17.04 -9.27 2.32
CA GLY A 557 17.69 -8.12 2.92
C GLY A 557 19.22 -8.24 2.92
N TRP A 558 19.76 -9.45 3.09
CA TRP A 558 21.20 -9.72 2.95
C TRP A 558 21.69 -9.47 1.53
N ALA A 559 21.05 -10.10 0.53
CA ALA A 559 21.40 -9.90 -0.88
C ALA A 559 21.27 -8.42 -1.30
N SER A 560 20.24 -7.72 -0.80
CA SER A 560 20.06 -6.29 -1.06
C SER A 560 21.12 -5.43 -0.37
N ALA A 561 21.61 -5.82 0.81
CA ALA A 561 22.71 -5.14 1.47
C ALA A 561 24.04 -5.36 0.71
N GLU A 562 24.33 -6.58 0.27
CA GLU A 562 25.51 -6.90 -0.55
C GLU A 562 25.51 -6.11 -1.86
N ALA A 563 24.41 -6.11 -2.61
CA ALA A 563 24.32 -5.34 -3.85
C ALA A 563 24.57 -3.83 -3.65
N LEU A 564 24.09 -3.26 -2.54
CA LEU A 564 24.35 -1.86 -2.18
C LEU A 564 25.85 -1.64 -1.86
N LEU A 565 26.43 -2.55 -1.08
CA LEU A 565 27.83 -2.48 -0.67
C LEU A 565 28.78 -2.62 -1.86
N ASP A 566 28.53 -3.60 -2.72
CA ASP A 566 29.31 -3.85 -3.94
C ASP A 566 29.25 -2.65 -4.86
N ARG A 567 28.05 -2.09 -5.10
CA ARG A 567 27.91 -0.90 -5.93
C ARG A 567 28.68 0.29 -5.35
N HIS A 568 28.57 0.53 -4.04
CA HIS A 568 29.29 1.62 -3.40
C HIS A 568 30.82 1.42 -3.46
N LEU A 569 31.29 0.19 -3.31
CA LEU A 569 32.70 -0.15 -3.41
C LEU A 569 33.22 0.06 -4.85
N MET A 570 32.45 -0.31 -5.87
CA MET A 570 32.78 -0.05 -7.28
C MET A 570 32.87 1.46 -7.56
N ASP A 571 31.91 2.24 -7.06
CA ASP A 571 31.82 3.67 -7.35
C ASP A 571 32.85 4.52 -6.57
N HIS A 572 33.27 4.09 -5.37
CA HIS A 572 34.09 4.92 -4.46
C HIS A 572 35.38 4.27 -3.94
N GLY A 573 35.60 2.98 -4.23
CA GLY A 573 36.78 2.23 -3.81
C GLY A 573 36.91 1.99 -2.30
N ASN A 574 35.89 2.33 -1.50
CA ASN A 574 35.87 2.12 -0.05
C ASN A 574 34.47 1.67 0.40
N TRP A 575 34.38 1.00 1.56
CA TRP A 575 33.10 0.64 2.16
C TRP A 575 32.33 1.86 2.69
N PRO A 576 30.98 1.86 2.62
CA PRO A 576 30.19 2.93 3.21
C PRO A 576 30.30 2.88 4.73
N ARG A 577 30.64 4.00 5.36
CA ARG A 577 30.75 4.08 6.83
C ARG A 577 29.41 4.20 7.53
N ALA A 578 28.44 4.87 6.89
CA ALA A 578 27.13 5.10 7.45
C ALA A 578 26.05 5.14 6.36
N VAL A 579 24.86 4.64 6.69
CA VAL A 579 23.69 4.63 5.81
C VAL A 579 22.45 5.08 6.59
N VAL A 580 21.64 5.95 5.99
CA VAL A 580 20.32 6.32 6.52
C VAL A 580 19.26 5.57 5.73
N LEU A 581 18.52 4.67 6.39
CA LEU A 581 17.42 3.92 5.78
C LEU A 581 16.07 4.42 6.28
N SER A 582 15.12 4.63 5.35
CA SER A 582 13.75 5.00 5.70
C SER A 582 12.89 3.74 5.86
N ALA A 583 12.46 3.45 7.09
CA ALA A 583 11.65 2.27 7.41
C ALA A 583 10.15 2.61 7.41
N TRP A 584 9.40 1.97 6.52
CA TRP A 584 7.95 2.19 6.37
C TRP A 584 7.15 0.98 6.80
N GLY A 585 6.13 1.19 7.64
CA GLY A 585 5.32 0.07 8.13
C GLY A 585 4.63 -0.72 7.01
N THR A 586 4.15 -0.07 5.95
CA THR A 586 3.56 -0.75 4.78
C THR A 586 4.57 -1.63 4.05
N SER A 587 5.79 -1.13 3.78
CA SER A 587 6.85 -1.93 3.13
C SER A 587 7.14 -3.17 3.96
N ASN A 588 7.40 -2.96 5.25
CA ASN A 588 7.73 -4.00 6.21
C ASN A 588 6.62 -5.06 6.34
N MET A 589 5.34 -4.68 6.20
CA MET A 589 4.22 -5.64 6.16
C MET A 589 4.17 -6.44 4.86
N ARG A 590 4.43 -5.80 3.72
CA ARG A 590 4.31 -6.43 2.41
C ARG A 590 5.42 -7.43 2.14
N THR A 591 6.62 -7.14 2.61
CA THR A 591 7.82 -7.93 2.31
C THR A 591 8.16 -8.97 3.38
N GLY A 592 7.51 -8.91 4.53
CA GLY A 592 7.90 -9.74 5.67
C GLY A 592 9.13 -9.20 6.41
N GLY A 593 9.53 -7.96 6.15
CA GLY A 593 10.52 -7.23 6.95
C GLY A 593 11.84 -6.88 6.25
N ASP A 594 11.85 -6.74 4.92
CA ASP A 594 13.07 -6.48 4.14
C ASP A 594 13.84 -5.25 4.62
N ASP A 595 13.17 -4.11 4.88
CA ASP A 595 13.82 -2.88 5.34
C ASP A 595 14.67 -3.12 6.61
N ILE A 596 14.12 -3.84 7.59
CA ILE A 596 14.81 -4.17 8.84
C ILE A 596 15.87 -5.26 8.64
N ALA A 597 15.60 -6.23 7.75
CA ALA A 597 16.57 -7.25 7.40
C ALA A 597 17.82 -6.63 6.75
N GLN A 598 17.65 -5.73 5.78
CA GLN A 598 18.74 -5.01 5.12
C GLN A 598 19.55 -4.19 6.13
N ALA A 599 18.87 -3.47 7.04
CA ALA A 599 19.52 -2.71 8.10
C ALA A 599 20.38 -3.61 9.00
N LEU A 600 19.84 -4.74 9.45
CA LEU A 600 20.57 -5.72 10.27
C LEU A 600 21.73 -6.36 9.49
N ALA A 601 21.56 -6.63 8.19
CA ALA A 601 22.60 -7.18 7.33
C ALA A 601 23.78 -6.22 7.16
N LEU A 602 23.53 -4.94 6.89
CA LEU A 602 24.57 -3.90 6.80
C LEU A 602 25.44 -3.84 8.08
N MET A 603 24.81 -3.98 9.25
CA MET A 603 25.50 -4.00 10.55
C MET A 603 26.20 -5.35 10.87
N GLY A 604 25.96 -6.40 10.09
CA GLY A 604 26.48 -7.75 10.35
C GLY A 604 25.77 -8.45 11.50
N VAL A 605 24.45 -8.32 11.58
CA VAL A 605 23.60 -8.90 12.64
C VAL A 605 22.53 -9.79 12.02
N ARG A 606 22.45 -11.04 12.45
CA ARG A 606 21.45 -12.01 12.01
C ARG A 606 20.32 -12.13 13.03
N PRO A 607 19.04 -11.96 12.67
CA PRO A 607 17.92 -12.26 13.57
C PRO A 607 17.89 -13.73 13.98
N SER A 608 17.42 -14.04 15.19
CA SER A 608 17.18 -15.41 15.66
C SER A 608 15.68 -15.68 15.77
N TRP A 609 15.24 -16.86 15.35
CA TRP A 609 13.83 -17.25 15.34
C TRP A 609 13.55 -18.44 16.25
N ASP A 610 12.39 -18.44 16.90
CA ASP A 610 11.84 -19.64 17.52
C ASP A 610 11.38 -20.64 16.45
N ALA A 611 11.80 -21.90 16.56
CA ALA A 611 11.55 -22.92 15.55
C ALA A 611 10.05 -23.24 15.35
N SER A 612 9.25 -23.12 16.42
CA SER A 612 7.83 -23.48 16.38
C SER A 612 6.94 -22.32 15.92
N SER A 613 7.15 -21.15 16.50
CA SER A 613 6.29 -19.97 16.31
C SER A 613 6.79 -19.03 15.22
N ARG A 614 8.01 -19.26 14.70
CA ARG A 614 8.73 -18.38 13.75
C ARG A 614 8.88 -16.95 14.24
N ARG A 615 8.67 -16.70 15.54
CA ARG A 615 8.84 -15.37 16.14
C ARG A 615 10.31 -15.04 16.27
N VAL A 616 10.65 -13.78 16.04
CA VAL A 616 11.99 -13.28 16.33
C VAL A 616 12.16 -13.22 17.85
N THR A 617 13.15 -13.95 18.36
CA THR A 617 13.47 -14.07 19.79
C THR A 617 14.68 -13.24 20.19
N GLY A 618 15.52 -12.89 19.22
CA GLY A 618 16.75 -12.14 19.44
C GLY A 618 17.54 -11.97 18.15
N PHE A 619 18.85 -11.89 18.30
CA PHE A 619 19.80 -11.78 17.20
C PHE A 619 21.14 -12.39 17.60
N GLU A 620 21.92 -12.71 16.58
CA GLU A 620 23.31 -13.16 16.64
C GLU A 620 24.16 -12.14 15.89
N ILE A 621 25.29 -11.74 16.47
CA ILE A 621 26.25 -10.87 15.80
C ILE A 621 27.18 -11.76 14.99
N ILE A 622 27.31 -11.46 13.70
CA ILE A 622 28.23 -12.17 12.81
C ILE A 622 29.66 -11.67 13.13
N PRO A 623 30.59 -12.55 13.49
CA PRO A 623 31.99 -12.21 13.71
C PRO A 623 32.64 -11.54 12.48
N LEU A 624 33.57 -10.60 12.67
CA LEU A 624 34.18 -9.85 11.57
C LEU A 624 34.91 -10.73 10.54
N ASP A 625 35.53 -11.81 10.99
CA ASP A 625 36.20 -12.80 10.14
C ASP A 625 35.23 -13.57 9.24
N VAL A 626 33.98 -13.72 9.65
CA VAL A 626 32.89 -14.30 8.84
C VAL A 626 32.19 -13.23 8.00
N LEU A 627 32.10 -12.01 8.52
CA LEU A 627 31.46 -10.88 7.82
C LEU A 627 32.31 -10.42 6.63
N ASP A 628 33.64 -10.53 6.73
CA ASP A 628 34.64 -10.19 5.71
C ASP A 628 34.57 -8.74 5.18
N ARG A 629 34.09 -7.82 6.04
CA ARG A 629 34.03 -6.38 5.77
C ARG A 629 33.80 -5.60 7.07
N PRO A 630 34.01 -4.28 7.07
CA PRO A 630 33.54 -3.41 8.14
C PRO A 630 32.02 -3.50 8.34
N ARG A 631 31.60 -3.31 9.59
CA ARG A 631 30.19 -3.03 9.91
C ARG A 631 29.84 -1.62 9.42
N VAL A 632 28.60 -1.43 9.01
CA VAL A 632 28.08 -0.12 8.59
C VAL A 632 27.23 0.47 9.70
N ASP A 633 27.45 1.75 10.04
CA ASP A 633 26.57 2.48 10.97
C ASP A 633 25.23 2.76 10.28
N VAL A 634 24.13 2.23 10.82
CA VAL A 634 22.80 2.40 10.23
C VAL A 634 21.93 3.32 11.09
N CYS A 635 21.38 4.35 10.46
CA CYS A 635 20.36 5.21 11.06
C CYS A 635 18.99 4.89 10.44
N LEU A 636 18.02 4.47 11.27
CA LEU A 636 16.65 4.23 10.82
C LEU A 636 15.77 5.46 10.99
N ARG A 637 15.33 6.03 9.86
CA ARG A 637 14.23 7.00 9.82
C ARG A 637 12.90 6.26 9.77
N CYS A 638 12.29 6.03 10.93
CA CYS A 638 11.01 5.32 11.03
C CYS A 638 9.81 6.23 10.72
N SER A 639 8.86 5.75 9.92
CA SER A 639 7.57 6.43 9.74
C SER A 639 6.71 6.35 11.01
N GLY A 640 5.73 7.25 11.15
CA GLY A 640 4.81 7.25 12.31
C GLY A 640 4.06 5.93 12.46
N PHE A 641 3.58 5.35 11.35
CA PHE A 641 2.93 4.04 11.37
C PHE A 641 3.91 2.91 11.70
N PHE A 642 5.18 2.99 11.26
CA PHE A 642 6.18 1.99 11.61
C PHE A 642 6.35 1.90 13.14
N ARG A 643 6.48 3.05 13.81
CA ARG A 643 6.53 3.14 15.28
C ARG A 643 5.32 2.49 15.94
N ASP A 644 4.14 2.74 15.40
CA ASP A 644 2.87 2.29 15.98
C ASP A 644 2.66 0.77 15.81
N ALA A 645 3.13 0.18 14.71
CA ALA A 645 2.93 -1.23 14.38
C ALA A 645 4.10 -2.16 14.76
N PHE A 646 5.34 -1.63 14.79
CA PHE A 646 6.58 -2.41 14.93
C PHE A 646 7.49 -1.97 16.09
N PRO A 647 6.97 -1.74 17.32
CA PRO A 647 7.82 -1.33 18.44
C PRO A 647 8.83 -2.42 18.84
N ALA A 648 8.52 -3.69 18.59
CA ALA A 648 9.42 -4.81 18.86
C ALA A 648 10.66 -4.78 17.93
N GLN A 649 10.48 -4.40 16.66
CA GLN A 649 11.57 -4.24 15.69
C GLN A 649 12.47 -3.08 16.05
N MET A 650 11.89 -1.95 16.47
CA MET A 650 12.67 -0.80 16.96
C MET A 650 13.52 -1.21 18.18
N THR A 651 12.92 -1.99 19.09
CA THR A 651 13.64 -2.52 20.26
C THR A 651 14.74 -3.51 19.85
N LEU A 652 14.47 -4.39 18.88
CA LEU A 652 15.46 -5.33 18.35
C LEU A 652 16.66 -4.59 17.75
N PHE A 653 16.40 -3.58 16.91
CA PHE A 653 17.41 -2.76 16.27
C PHE A 653 18.24 -1.97 17.29
N ASP A 654 17.61 -1.27 18.24
CA ASP A 654 18.33 -0.55 19.30
C ASP A 654 19.20 -1.49 20.16
N ARG A 655 18.71 -2.70 20.47
CA ARG A 655 19.50 -3.70 21.18
C ARG A 655 20.69 -4.19 20.36
N ALA A 656 20.53 -4.35 19.04
CA ALA A 656 21.62 -4.73 18.14
C ALA A 656 22.71 -3.64 18.10
N VAL A 657 22.33 -2.38 17.87
CA VAL A 657 23.25 -1.23 17.86
C VAL A 657 24.03 -1.13 19.17
N ARG A 658 23.35 -1.23 20.32
CA ARG A 658 24.03 -1.19 21.64
C ARG A 658 24.98 -2.36 21.85
N ALA A 659 24.62 -3.55 21.37
CA ALA A 659 25.48 -4.73 21.48
C ALA A 659 26.73 -4.58 20.61
N LEU A 660 26.59 -4.07 19.38
CA LEU A 660 27.72 -3.79 18.48
C LEU A 660 28.66 -2.72 19.04
N ALA A 661 28.11 -1.63 19.59
CA ALA A 661 28.89 -0.56 20.22
C ALA A 661 29.67 -1.03 21.48
N ALA A 662 29.29 -2.17 22.06
CA ALA A 662 29.95 -2.75 23.22
C ALA A 662 31.05 -3.77 22.86
N LEU A 663 31.21 -4.14 21.59
CA LEU A 663 32.24 -5.07 21.15
C LEU A 663 33.62 -4.44 21.18
N ASP A 664 34.62 -5.25 21.52
CA ASP A 664 36.02 -4.86 21.41
C ASP A 664 36.55 -5.15 20.00
N GLU A 665 36.06 -4.38 19.03
CA GLU A 665 36.47 -4.42 17.62
C GLU A 665 37.18 -3.10 17.24
N PRO A 666 38.11 -3.12 16.27
CA PRO A 666 38.73 -1.90 15.75
C PRO A 666 37.69 -0.88 15.23
N GLU A 667 37.90 0.42 15.49
CA GLU A 667 36.92 1.47 15.12
C GLU A 667 36.69 1.62 13.61
N ASP A 668 37.71 1.34 12.81
CA ASP A 668 37.64 1.33 11.36
C ASP A 668 36.82 0.14 10.83
N MET A 669 36.70 -0.93 11.62
CA MET A 669 35.88 -2.10 11.32
C MET A 669 34.50 -2.07 12.00
N ASN A 670 34.33 -1.26 13.05
CA ASN A 670 33.09 -1.10 13.79
C ASN A 670 32.84 0.38 14.14
N PRO A 671 32.11 1.12 13.30
CA PRO A 671 31.84 2.55 13.50
C PRO A 671 30.90 2.82 14.70
N ASP A 672 30.11 1.85 15.16
CA ASP A 672 29.19 2.03 16.29
C ASP A 672 29.92 2.22 17.63
N ARG A 673 31.16 1.71 17.74
CA ARG A 673 32.02 1.89 18.94
C ARG A 673 32.29 3.37 19.24
N ARG A 674 32.47 4.19 18.19
CA ARG A 674 32.78 5.63 18.31
C ARG A 674 31.68 6.41 19.05
N ARG A 675 30.42 5.99 18.97
CA ARG A 675 29.28 6.63 19.64
C ARG A 675 29.24 6.40 21.15
N ARG A 676 30.02 5.48 21.69
CA ARG A 676 30.10 5.25 23.14
C ARG A 676 30.95 6.31 23.85
N GLU A 677 31.87 6.94 23.12
CA GLU A 677 32.88 7.85 23.67
C GLU A 677 32.50 9.35 23.56
N THR A 678 31.48 9.67 22.75
CA THR A 678 30.81 10.98 22.64
C THR A 678 29.41 10.93 23.22
#